data_AF-A0AAU0YMH9-F1
#
_entry.id   AF-A0AAU0YMH9-F1
#
_cell.length_a   1.000
_cell.length_b   1.000
_cell.length_c   1.000
_cell.angle_alpha   90.00
_cell.angle_beta   90.00
_cell.angle_gamma   90.00
#
_symmetry.space_group_name_H-M   'P 1'
#
loop_
_entity.id
_entity.type
_entity.pdbx_description
1 polymer ?
#
loop_
_entity_poly.entity_id
_entity_poly.type
_entity_poly.pdbx_seq_one_letter_code
_entity_poly.pdbx_strand_id
1 'polypeptide(L)'
;MAQPFTLPDFYVPYPARLNPHVEEARQHTKSWARSIGMVEGSGIWEEKDLDSHDYALLCAYTHPDCSAEALSLVTDWYVWVFFFDDHFLELFKRTPDREGGKQYLDRLSAFMPMERGARTPEPTNPVEAGLADLWARTVPSMSDAWRARFAEATENLLNESLWELANINEGRIANPVEYIEMRRKVGGAPWSAGLVEYAAGAEVPDSVADERALRVLRDAFSDGVHLRNDLFSYQREVEDEGENSNGVLVLETFLNCSTQEAAEAVNDLLTSRLQQFENTALTELGPLCAAKGLDPTETAAVLAYVKGLQDWQSGGHEWHMRSSRYMNDGGAGEAAVGFGMSAASIRFTPRSELARLRSHTHVPYRHVGPSLLPEFDLPFGTTLSPHLDGARVRLVDWARRMGILEAQPGVPGSHIWDEERLVAIDLPLCAAGLHPDATADELDLSSGWLAWGTYGDDWFPVVHGRARDLAGARLANERLSLFMPLDGSAVPEPVNALERGLADLWQRTAAPTDDRARRALRTAIESMTASWLWELANQAQNRIPDPVDYIEMRRLTFGSDLTMSLCRLGHGKKVPEEIYRSGPLRSLENAASDYAALLNDLFSYQKEIEYEGEVHNGVLVVQNFFGVDYPTAVAIVHDLMNSRLRQFLHVAEQELPVLYDDFGLDAEARGILAGYVEELEHWIAGILIWHRDCRRYREEDLRRGSGTPWHHSGPTGLGVSAARVTALFAQPSATSV
;
A
#
# COMPACT_ATOMS: atom_id res chain seq x y z
N MET A 1 15.56 19.10 -29.86
CA MET A 1 14.19 18.64 -30.16
C MET A 1 13.22 19.49 -29.34
N ALA A 2 11.93 19.52 -29.65
CA ALA A 2 10.97 20.21 -28.78
C ALA A 2 10.85 19.42 -27.46
N GLN A 3 10.70 20.09 -26.32
CA GLN A 3 10.43 19.38 -25.05
C GLN A 3 9.07 18.67 -25.15
N PRO A 4 8.94 17.43 -24.65
CA PRO A 4 7.72 16.62 -24.78
C PRO A 4 6.51 17.26 -24.07
N PHE A 5 6.77 17.95 -22.96
CA PHE A 5 5.80 18.75 -22.23
C PHE A 5 6.51 19.90 -21.49
N THR A 6 5.73 20.88 -21.04
CA THR A 6 6.22 21.91 -20.11
C THR A 6 6.21 21.34 -18.70
N LEU A 7 7.34 21.44 -17.99
CA LEU A 7 7.43 20.98 -16.60
C LEU A 7 6.33 21.64 -15.74
N PRO A 8 5.62 20.86 -14.92
CA PRO A 8 4.53 21.36 -14.09
C PRO A 8 5.07 22.21 -12.92
N ASP A 9 4.18 22.98 -12.29
CA ASP A 9 4.50 23.69 -11.06
C ASP A 9 4.46 22.72 -9.86
N PHE A 10 5.63 22.47 -9.29
CA PHE A 10 5.82 21.45 -8.25
C PHE A 10 5.44 21.97 -6.86
N TYR A 11 4.70 21.16 -6.10
CA TYR A 11 4.50 21.39 -4.67
C TYR A 11 5.78 21.06 -3.89
N VAL A 12 6.47 22.08 -3.39
CA VAL A 12 7.73 21.96 -2.64
C VAL A 12 7.60 22.58 -1.24
N PRO A 13 7.05 21.83 -0.26
CA PRO A 13 6.71 22.39 1.05
C PRO A 13 7.92 22.64 1.95
N TYR A 14 9.07 21.99 1.67
CA TYR A 14 10.28 22.07 2.48
C TYR A 14 11.41 22.79 1.72
N PRO A 15 12.20 23.65 2.39
CA PRO A 15 13.34 24.31 1.75
C PRO A 15 14.51 23.35 1.57
N ALA A 16 15.08 23.31 0.36
CA ALA A 16 16.33 22.60 0.11
C ALA A 16 17.51 23.27 0.84
N ARG A 17 18.42 22.44 1.37
CA ARG A 17 19.62 22.88 2.10
C ARG A 17 20.82 22.12 1.56
N LEU A 18 21.98 22.77 1.52
CA LEU A 18 23.20 22.17 1.00
C LEU A 18 24.17 21.87 2.14
N ASN A 19 24.66 20.63 2.21
CA ASN A 19 25.71 20.24 3.14
C ASN A 19 27.02 21.02 2.85
N PRO A 20 27.66 21.64 3.85
CA PRO A 20 28.91 22.38 3.66
C PRO A 20 30.11 21.53 3.20
N HIS A 21 30.02 20.20 3.29
CA HIS A 21 31.10 19.25 2.98
C HIS A 21 31.06 18.71 1.54
N VAL A 22 30.27 19.30 0.63
CA VAL A 22 30.10 18.81 -0.75
C VAL A 22 31.43 18.64 -1.52
N GLU A 23 32.37 19.57 -1.38
CA GLU A 23 33.66 19.47 -2.09
C GLU A 23 34.53 18.33 -1.54
N GLU A 24 34.45 18.07 -0.24
CA GLU A 24 35.15 16.96 0.39
C GLU A 24 34.60 15.62 -0.11
N ALA A 25 33.27 15.49 -0.17
CA ALA A 25 32.61 14.30 -0.71
C ALA A 25 32.96 14.06 -2.18
N ARG A 26 33.03 15.11 -3.02
CA ARG A 26 33.49 14.99 -4.43
C ARG A 26 34.89 14.40 -4.54
N GLN A 27 35.84 14.92 -3.75
CA GLN A 27 37.22 14.43 -3.79
C GLN A 27 37.36 13.02 -3.23
N HIS A 28 36.64 12.73 -2.14
CA HIS A 28 36.62 11.42 -1.52
C HIS A 28 36.09 10.36 -2.49
N THR A 29 34.87 10.55 -2.99
CA THR A 29 34.17 9.53 -3.79
C THR A 29 34.87 9.27 -5.11
N LYS A 30 35.48 10.29 -5.73
CA LYS A 30 36.31 10.13 -6.93
C LYS A 30 37.52 9.24 -6.66
N SER A 31 38.19 9.45 -5.52
CA SER A 31 39.35 8.66 -5.12
C SER A 31 38.94 7.21 -4.82
N TRP A 32 37.81 7.04 -4.13
CA TRP A 32 37.23 5.74 -3.80
C TRP A 32 36.82 4.97 -5.06
N ALA A 33 36.03 5.55 -5.96
CA ALA A 33 35.54 4.91 -7.19
C ALA A 33 36.69 4.45 -8.10
N ARG A 34 37.79 5.22 -8.19
CA ARG A 34 39.02 4.78 -8.86
C ARG A 34 39.64 3.56 -8.18
N SER A 35 39.76 3.58 -6.85
CA SER A 35 40.38 2.48 -6.09
C SER A 35 39.61 1.16 -6.20
N ILE A 36 38.28 1.23 -6.34
CA ILE A 36 37.40 0.07 -6.56
C ILE A 36 37.42 -0.42 -8.02
N GLY A 37 37.94 0.40 -8.95
CA GLY A 37 38.04 0.05 -10.37
C GLY A 37 36.79 0.41 -11.21
N MET A 38 35.92 1.29 -10.72
CA MET A 38 34.71 1.73 -11.43
C MET A 38 35.02 2.67 -12.60
N VAL A 39 36.04 3.53 -12.44
CA VAL A 39 36.41 4.58 -13.40
C VAL A 39 37.57 4.16 -14.32
N GLU A 40 38.45 3.29 -13.82
CA GLU A 40 39.64 2.84 -14.54
C GLU A 40 39.57 1.33 -14.72
N GLY A 41 39.35 0.88 -15.96
CA GLY A 41 39.39 -0.55 -16.30
C GLY A 41 38.05 -1.29 -16.26
N SER A 42 36.94 -0.65 -15.85
CA SER A 42 35.60 -1.25 -15.92
C SER A 42 35.06 -1.35 -17.36
N GLY A 43 35.41 -0.40 -18.22
CA GLY A 43 34.81 -0.24 -19.55
C GLY A 43 33.40 0.36 -19.52
N ILE A 44 32.90 0.76 -18.34
CA ILE A 44 31.55 1.30 -18.15
C ILE A 44 31.59 2.82 -17.98
N TRP A 45 32.36 3.32 -17.00
CA TRP A 45 32.51 4.76 -16.74
C TRP A 45 33.95 5.22 -16.99
N GLU A 46 34.07 6.44 -17.50
CA GLU A 46 35.27 7.28 -17.42
C GLU A 46 35.09 8.36 -16.34
N GLU A 47 36.18 9.05 -15.97
CA GLU A 47 36.13 10.08 -14.92
C GLU A 47 35.15 11.21 -15.26
N LYS A 48 35.04 11.55 -16.55
CA LYS A 48 34.12 12.58 -17.03
C LYS A 48 32.66 12.21 -16.74
N ASP A 49 32.32 10.92 -16.75
CA ASP A 49 30.96 10.45 -16.57
C ASP A 49 30.59 10.65 -15.10
N LEU A 50 31.45 10.19 -14.18
CA LEU A 50 31.32 10.42 -12.74
C LEU A 50 31.23 11.91 -12.38
N ASP A 51 32.08 12.74 -12.97
CA ASP A 51 32.08 14.20 -12.74
C ASP A 51 30.80 14.87 -13.24
N SER A 52 30.26 14.41 -14.38
CA SER A 52 29.04 14.98 -14.96
C SER A 52 27.78 14.63 -14.17
N HIS A 53 27.77 13.48 -13.50
CA HIS A 53 26.65 13.03 -12.67
C HIS A 53 26.56 13.80 -11.35
N ASP A 54 27.72 14.19 -10.77
CA ASP A 54 27.84 14.93 -9.52
C ASP A 54 26.97 14.37 -8.37
N TYR A 55 27.12 13.07 -8.09
CA TYR A 55 26.38 12.39 -7.01
C TYR A 55 26.69 12.96 -5.62
N ALA A 56 27.85 13.59 -5.43
CA ALA A 56 28.18 14.31 -4.21
C ALA A 56 27.25 15.52 -4.01
N LEU A 57 26.87 16.22 -5.08
CA LEU A 57 25.88 17.31 -5.00
C LEU A 57 24.49 16.79 -4.64
N LEU A 58 24.07 15.66 -5.22
CA LEU A 58 22.82 14.99 -4.82
C LEU A 58 22.84 14.65 -3.32
N CYS A 59 23.90 14.00 -2.86
CA CYS A 59 24.04 13.58 -1.46
C CYS A 59 24.09 14.79 -0.52
N ALA A 60 24.77 15.87 -0.91
CA ALA A 60 24.88 17.08 -0.11
C ALA A 60 23.54 17.81 0.04
N TYR A 61 22.67 17.76 -0.98
CA TYR A 61 21.32 18.31 -0.89
C TYR A 61 20.38 17.44 -0.07
N THR A 62 20.50 16.12 -0.21
CA THR A 62 19.59 15.15 0.42
C THR A 62 19.95 14.85 1.88
N HIS A 63 21.22 15.05 2.26
CA HIS A 63 21.74 14.83 3.62
C HIS A 63 22.45 16.10 4.15
N PRO A 64 21.72 17.22 4.32
CA PRO A 64 22.30 18.53 4.61
C PRO A 64 22.95 18.65 6.00
N ASP A 65 22.59 17.78 6.95
CA ASP A 65 23.02 17.87 8.35
C ASP A 65 24.08 16.84 8.76
N CYS A 66 24.41 15.87 7.91
CA CYS A 66 25.34 14.82 8.28
C CYS A 66 26.80 15.31 8.25
N SER A 67 27.69 14.62 8.96
CA SER A 67 29.12 14.96 8.99
C SER A 67 29.80 14.71 7.64
N ALA A 68 31.01 15.24 7.46
CA ALA A 68 31.81 14.99 6.26
C ALA A 68 32.06 13.50 6.01
N GLU A 69 32.31 12.72 7.07
CA GLU A 69 32.53 11.28 6.98
C GLU A 69 31.27 10.54 6.56
N ALA A 70 30.12 10.89 7.16
CA ALA A 70 28.84 10.30 6.79
C ALA A 70 28.44 10.65 5.37
N LEU A 71 28.61 11.92 4.96
CA LEU A 71 28.33 12.37 3.60
C LEU A 71 29.18 11.64 2.57
N SER A 72 30.48 11.45 2.85
CA SER A 72 31.38 10.72 1.96
C SER A 72 30.96 9.27 1.78
N LEU A 73 30.63 8.56 2.88
CA LEU A 73 30.19 7.16 2.79
C LEU A 73 28.84 7.03 2.06
N VAL A 74 27.87 7.91 2.35
CA VAL A 74 26.59 7.92 1.63
C VAL A 74 26.81 8.21 0.15
N THR A 75 27.71 9.14 -0.19
CA THR A 75 28.06 9.42 -1.58
C THR A 75 28.64 8.18 -2.28
N ASP A 76 29.54 7.44 -1.62
CA ASP A 76 30.10 6.20 -2.17
C ASP A 76 29.01 5.15 -2.43
N TRP A 77 28.01 5.03 -1.53
CA TRP A 77 26.84 4.18 -1.76
C TRP A 77 26.02 4.61 -2.99
N TYR A 78 25.76 5.90 -3.16
CA TYR A 78 25.05 6.40 -4.36
C TYR A 78 25.84 6.13 -5.64
N VAL A 79 27.15 6.40 -5.63
CA VAL A 79 28.05 6.08 -6.75
C VAL A 79 27.98 4.59 -7.09
N TRP A 80 27.97 3.71 -6.07
CA TRP A 80 27.86 2.27 -6.26
C TRP A 80 26.55 1.84 -6.92
N VAL A 81 25.39 2.32 -6.45
CA VAL A 81 24.10 1.88 -7.03
C VAL A 81 23.94 2.32 -8.48
N PHE A 82 24.34 3.55 -8.82
CA PHE A 82 24.26 4.00 -10.20
C PHE A 82 25.27 3.28 -11.10
N PHE A 83 26.47 2.98 -10.59
CA PHE A 83 27.43 2.18 -11.34
C PHE A 83 26.93 0.74 -11.55
N PHE A 84 26.28 0.15 -10.54
CA PHE A 84 25.65 -1.17 -10.65
C PHE A 84 24.62 -1.19 -11.77
N ASP A 85 23.72 -0.21 -11.85
CA ASP A 85 22.67 -0.16 -12.87
C ASP A 85 23.27 -0.08 -14.29
N ASP A 86 24.23 0.81 -14.52
CA ASP A 86 24.93 0.93 -15.81
C ASP A 86 25.73 -0.35 -16.15
N HIS A 87 26.38 -0.96 -15.17
CA HIS A 87 27.13 -2.21 -15.37
C HIS A 87 26.19 -3.39 -15.67
N PHE A 88 25.04 -3.48 -15.01
CA PHE A 88 24.03 -4.51 -15.26
C PHE A 88 23.37 -4.32 -16.64
N LEU A 89 23.10 -3.07 -17.02
CA LEU A 89 22.57 -2.70 -18.34
C LEU A 89 23.50 -3.19 -19.46
N GLU A 90 24.79 -2.88 -19.36
CA GLU A 90 25.80 -3.25 -20.35
C GLU A 90 26.01 -4.77 -20.47
N LEU A 91 26.00 -5.50 -19.36
CA LEU A 91 26.28 -6.94 -19.37
C LEU A 91 25.08 -7.82 -19.69
N PHE A 92 23.87 -7.42 -19.27
CA PHE A 92 22.72 -8.34 -19.28
C PHE A 92 21.49 -7.77 -20.00
N LYS A 93 21.16 -6.48 -19.83
CA LYS A 93 19.97 -5.89 -20.48
C LYS A 93 20.15 -5.74 -22.00
N ARG A 94 21.35 -5.36 -22.48
CA ARG A 94 21.62 -5.22 -23.93
C ARG A 94 21.65 -6.54 -24.70
N THR A 95 21.97 -7.66 -24.03
CA THR A 95 22.08 -9.00 -24.63
C THR A 95 20.94 -9.96 -24.24
N PRO A 96 19.79 -9.42 -23.82
CA PRO A 96 18.75 -10.05 -22.99
C PRO A 96 19.14 -11.33 -22.21
N ASP A 97 20.24 -11.30 -21.45
CA ASP A 97 20.73 -12.47 -20.71
C ASP A 97 20.13 -12.55 -19.29
N ARG A 98 18.90 -13.07 -19.20
CA ARG A 98 18.19 -13.25 -17.92
C ARG A 98 18.90 -14.23 -16.99
N GLU A 99 19.38 -15.36 -17.50
CA GLU A 99 20.00 -16.41 -16.68
C GLU A 99 21.32 -15.93 -16.08
N GLY A 100 22.17 -15.29 -16.89
CA GLY A 100 23.39 -14.65 -16.42
C GLY A 100 23.12 -13.52 -15.42
N GLY A 101 22.11 -12.69 -15.70
CA GLY A 101 21.68 -11.63 -14.78
C GLY A 101 21.24 -12.17 -13.43
N LYS A 102 20.43 -13.24 -13.39
CA LYS A 102 20.01 -13.87 -12.12
C LYS A 102 21.20 -14.41 -11.33
N GLN A 103 22.11 -15.15 -11.98
CA GLN A 103 23.29 -15.68 -11.31
C GLN A 103 24.19 -14.57 -10.74
N TYR A 104 24.28 -13.45 -11.46
CA TYR A 104 25.01 -12.26 -11.02
C TYR A 104 24.38 -11.64 -9.76
N LEU A 105 23.06 -11.45 -9.74
CA LEU A 105 22.36 -10.88 -8.58
C LEU A 105 22.35 -11.83 -7.37
N ASP A 106 22.11 -13.13 -7.57
CA ASP A 106 22.17 -14.15 -6.51
C ASP A 106 23.52 -14.10 -5.79
N ARG A 107 24.62 -13.87 -6.53
CA ARG A 107 25.97 -13.77 -5.99
C ARG A 107 26.21 -12.50 -5.17
N LEU A 108 25.55 -11.39 -5.46
CA LEU A 108 25.73 -10.12 -4.73
C LEU A 108 25.29 -10.23 -3.26
N SER A 109 24.27 -11.05 -2.96
CA SER A 109 23.83 -11.33 -1.58
C SER A 109 24.97 -11.84 -0.67
N ALA A 110 25.94 -12.57 -1.24
CA ALA A 110 27.09 -13.11 -0.49
C ALA A 110 28.07 -12.02 0.02
N PHE A 111 27.93 -10.79 -0.47
CA PHE A 111 28.72 -9.64 -0.03
C PHE A 111 28.04 -8.81 1.06
N MET A 112 26.82 -9.19 1.47
CA MET A 112 26.08 -8.59 2.58
C MET A 112 25.88 -9.59 3.74
N PRO A 113 26.94 -10.18 4.31
CA PRO A 113 26.76 -11.17 5.37
C PRO A 113 26.12 -10.55 6.61
N MET A 114 25.08 -11.22 7.12
CA MET A 114 24.41 -10.86 8.37
C MET A 114 25.24 -11.20 9.61
N GLU A 115 26.06 -12.26 9.54
CA GLU A 115 26.98 -12.62 10.63
C GLU A 115 28.19 -11.67 10.67
N ARG A 116 28.43 -11.05 11.82
CA ARG A 116 29.54 -10.11 12.02
C ARG A 116 30.89 -10.81 11.85
N GLY A 117 31.71 -10.30 10.92
CA GLY A 117 33.04 -10.83 10.66
C GLY A 117 33.05 -12.07 9.76
N ALA A 118 31.91 -12.47 9.19
CA ALA A 118 31.88 -13.47 8.14
C ALA A 118 32.68 -13.00 6.92
N ARG A 119 33.33 -13.96 6.25
CA ARG A 119 34.12 -13.67 5.05
C ARG A 119 33.21 -13.57 3.84
N THR A 120 33.39 -12.51 3.07
CA THR A 120 32.82 -12.42 1.72
C THR A 120 33.65 -13.25 0.74
N PRO A 121 33.08 -13.68 -0.40
CA PRO A 121 33.86 -14.20 -1.51
C PRO A 121 34.90 -13.19 -2.00
N GLU A 122 35.90 -13.65 -2.77
CA GLU A 122 36.79 -12.73 -3.49
C GLU A 122 35.98 -12.00 -4.58
N PRO A 123 35.98 -10.65 -4.60
CA PRO A 123 35.31 -9.88 -5.65
C PRO A 123 35.93 -10.15 -7.03
N THR A 124 35.09 -10.33 -8.05
CA THR A 124 35.57 -10.52 -9.44
C THR A 124 35.33 -9.30 -10.33
N ASN A 125 34.58 -8.31 -9.86
CA ASN A 125 34.24 -7.09 -10.59
C ASN A 125 34.06 -5.89 -9.63
N PRO A 126 34.04 -4.64 -10.14
CA PRO A 126 33.96 -3.44 -9.31
C PRO A 126 32.66 -3.32 -8.48
N VAL A 127 31.54 -3.90 -8.93
CA VAL A 127 30.28 -3.88 -8.15
C VAL A 127 30.42 -4.74 -6.91
N GLU A 128 30.94 -5.97 -7.04
CA GLU A 128 31.21 -6.87 -5.91
C GLU A 128 32.21 -6.23 -4.92
N ALA A 129 33.28 -5.62 -5.45
CA ALA A 129 34.31 -4.98 -4.64
C ALA A 129 33.77 -3.77 -3.87
N GLY A 130 32.96 -2.94 -4.54
CA GLY A 130 32.30 -1.80 -3.92
C GLY A 130 31.32 -2.22 -2.83
N LEU A 131 30.48 -3.24 -3.10
CA LEU A 131 29.50 -3.73 -2.11
C LEU A 131 30.20 -4.28 -0.86
N ALA A 132 31.29 -5.04 -1.04
CA ALA A 132 32.08 -5.58 0.08
C ALA A 132 32.68 -4.48 0.96
N ASP A 133 33.25 -3.43 0.35
CA ASP A 133 33.81 -2.28 1.07
C ASP A 133 32.73 -1.48 1.82
N LEU A 134 31.66 -1.14 1.11
CA LEU A 134 30.57 -0.32 1.64
C LEU A 134 29.83 -1.03 2.78
N TRP A 135 29.55 -2.32 2.64
CA TRP A 135 28.97 -3.12 3.70
C TRP A 135 29.88 -3.13 4.93
N ALA A 136 31.18 -3.39 4.76
CA ALA A 136 32.14 -3.43 5.85
C ALA A 136 32.29 -2.08 6.59
N ARG A 137 32.15 -0.95 5.89
CA ARG A 137 32.23 0.41 6.47
C ARG A 137 30.95 0.86 7.17
N THR A 138 29.78 0.40 6.71
CA THR A 138 28.47 0.87 7.20
C THR A 138 27.98 0.07 8.40
N VAL A 139 28.03 -1.25 8.25
CA VAL A 139 27.45 -2.23 9.16
C VAL A 139 27.91 -2.04 10.61
N PRO A 140 29.21 -1.86 10.94
CA PRO A 140 29.67 -1.73 12.33
C PRO A 140 28.96 -0.65 13.16
N SER A 141 28.46 0.41 12.52
CA SER A 141 27.78 1.53 13.17
C SER A 141 26.29 1.29 13.40
N MET A 142 25.72 0.23 12.82
CA MET A 142 24.28 -0.01 12.78
C MET A 142 23.84 -1.26 13.55
N SER A 143 22.59 -1.24 14.05
CA SER A 143 21.95 -2.38 14.72
C SER A 143 21.70 -3.57 13.78
N ASP A 144 21.54 -4.77 14.36
CA ASP A 144 21.21 -5.97 13.58
C ASP A 144 19.84 -5.88 12.90
N ALA A 145 18.89 -5.17 13.52
CA ALA A 145 17.58 -4.89 12.96
C ALA A 145 17.67 -3.99 11.72
N TRP A 146 18.41 -2.87 11.80
CA TRP A 146 18.64 -2.00 10.64
C TRP A 146 19.32 -2.75 9.49
N ARG A 147 20.34 -3.56 9.80
CA ARG A 147 21.07 -4.34 8.78
C ARG A 147 20.16 -5.30 8.02
N ALA A 148 19.24 -5.97 8.72
CA ALA A 148 18.30 -6.88 8.08
C ALA A 148 17.41 -6.12 7.09
N ARG A 149 16.84 -4.98 7.51
CA ARG A 149 16.02 -4.12 6.65
C ARG A 149 16.79 -3.56 5.46
N PHE A 150 18.04 -3.11 5.68
CA PHE A 150 18.85 -2.54 4.61
C PHE A 150 19.37 -3.59 3.63
N ALA A 151 19.70 -4.80 4.10
CA ALA A 151 20.01 -5.95 3.23
C ALA A 151 18.81 -6.30 2.35
N GLU A 152 17.62 -6.43 2.93
CA GLU A 152 16.38 -6.69 2.18
C GLU A 152 16.08 -5.59 1.16
N ALA A 153 16.20 -4.31 1.54
CA ALA A 153 16.01 -3.20 0.61
C ALA A 153 17.04 -3.21 -0.53
N THR A 154 18.28 -3.63 -0.25
CA THR A 154 19.33 -3.77 -1.28
C THR A 154 19.05 -4.96 -2.20
N GLU A 155 18.66 -6.11 -1.67
CA GLU A 155 18.25 -7.27 -2.47
C GLU A 155 17.06 -6.95 -3.38
N ASN A 156 16.06 -6.24 -2.86
CA ASN A 156 14.90 -5.80 -3.62
C ASN A 156 15.29 -4.84 -4.76
N LEU A 157 16.15 -3.87 -4.49
CA LEU A 157 16.73 -2.96 -5.49
C LEU A 157 17.49 -3.70 -6.58
N LEU A 158 18.34 -4.65 -6.20
CA LEU A 158 19.11 -5.46 -7.15
C LEU A 158 18.19 -6.31 -8.05
N ASN A 159 17.08 -6.82 -7.52
CA ASN A 159 16.10 -7.60 -8.27
C ASN A 159 15.21 -6.78 -9.20
N GLU A 160 15.19 -5.44 -9.09
CA GLU A 160 14.50 -4.52 -10.02
C GLU A 160 14.87 -4.80 -11.47
N SER A 161 16.17 -4.97 -11.71
CA SER A 161 16.72 -5.07 -13.06
C SER A 161 16.20 -6.29 -13.83
N LEU A 162 15.76 -7.35 -13.13
CA LEU A 162 15.12 -8.52 -13.76
C LEU A 162 13.67 -8.23 -14.18
N TRP A 163 12.94 -7.43 -13.40
CA TRP A 163 11.56 -7.06 -13.71
C TRP A 163 11.51 -6.09 -14.89
N GLU A 164 12.36 -5.05 -14.89
CA GLU A 164 12.47 -4.11 -16.01
C GLU A 164 12.85 -4.84 -17.31
N LEU A 165 13.80 -5.78 -17.24
CA LEU A 165 14.22 -6.58 -18.39
C LEU A 165 13.05 -7.39 -18.98
N ALA A 166 12.15 -7.92 -18.14
CA ALA A 166 10.97 -8.65 -18.62
C ALA A 166 10.01 -7.71 -19.38
N ASN A 167 9.69 -6.53 -18.82
CA ASN A 167 8.75 -5.60 -19.44
C ASN A 167 9.26 -4.97 -20.74
N ILE A 168 10.56 -4.64 -20.81
CA ILE A 168 11.18 -4.12 -22.03
C ILE A 168 11.10 -5.16 -23.14
N ASN A 169 11.41 -6.42 -22.85
CA ASN A 169 11.36 -7.51 -23.83
C ASN A 169 9.95 -7.76 -24.38
N GLU A 170 8.91 -7.53 -23.57
CA GLU A 170 7.52 -7.73 -23.95
C GLU A 170 6.87 -6.48 -24.60
N GLY A 171 7.52 -5.31 -24.51
CA GLY A 171 6.93 -4.04 -24.94
C GLY A 171 5.68 -3.65 -24.14
N ARG A 172 5.59 -4.11 -22.88
CA ARG A 172 4.41 -3.95 -22.04
C ARG A 172 4.52 -2.70 -21.17
N ILE A 173 3.47 -1.89 -21.18
CA ILE A 173 3.31 -0.75 -20.27
C ILE A 173 2.44 -1.20 -19.09
N ALA A 174 2.94 -1.03 -17.87
CA ALA A 174 2.21 -1.38 -16.65
C ALA A 174 0.96 -0.50 -16.46
N ASN A 175 -0.04 -1.02 -15.74
CA ASN A 175 -1.15 -0.16 -15.30
C ASN A 175 -0.73 0.71 -14.09
N PRO A 176 -1.47 1.80 -13.77
CA PRO A 176 -1.03 2.73 -12.72
C PRO A 176 -0.81 2.11 -11.33
N VAL A 177 -1.62 1.11 -10.95
CA VAL A 177 -1.49 0.44 -9.64
C VAL A 177 -0.27 -0.47 -9.62
N GLU A 178 -0.06 -1.26 -10.68
CA GLU A 178 1.13 -2.09 -10.84
C GLU A 178 2.41 -1.26 -10.84
N TYR A 179 2.38 -0.12 -11.54
CA TYR A 179 3.52 0.78 -11.65
C TYR A 179 3.99 1.29 -10.28
N ILE A 180 3.07 1.84 -9.49
CA ILE A 180 3.37 2.34 -8.14
C ILE A 180 3.85 1.20 -7.23
N GLU A 181 3.18 0.05 -7.26
CA GLU A 181 3.54 -1.11 -6.45
C GLU A 181 4.97 -1.60 -6.75
N MET A 182 5.32 -1.69 -8.03
CA MET A 182 6.64 -2.13 -8.45
C MET A 182 7.71 -1.09 -8.12
N ARG A 183 7.50 0.21 -8.39
CA ARG A 183 8.48 1.26 -8.02
C ARG A 183 8.78 1.30 -6.53
N ARG A 184 7.80 1.01 -5.66
CA ARG A 184 8.04 0.88 -4.21
C ARG A 184 8.77 -0.39 -3.81
N LYS A 185 8.53 -1.49 -4.51
CA LYS A 185 9.15 -2.77 -4.17
C LYS A 185 10.60 -2.78 -4.59
N VAL A 186 10.88 -2.36 -5.82
CA VAL A 186 12.17 -2.58 -6.46
C VAL A 186 12.95 -1.29 -6.73
N GLY A 187 12.31 -0.12 -6.67
CA GLY A 187 13.01 1.14 -6.92
C GLY A 187 14.05 1.55 -5.86
N GLY A 188 14.96 2.45 -6.23
CA GLY A 188 16.04 2.94 -5.34
C GLY A 188 15.64 3.86 -4.19
N ALA A 189 14.39 4.33 -4.10
CA ALA A 189 13.95 5.24 -3.05
C ALA A 189 13.78 4.55 -1.67
N PRO A 190 13.14 3.36 -1.55
CA PRO A 190 13.16 2.58 -0.31
C PRO A 190 14.57 2.31 0.22
N TRP A 191 15.52 2.00 -0.67
CA TRP A 191 16.93 1.84 -0.34
C TRP A 191 17.55 3.15 0.19
N SER A 192 17.26 4.28 -0.46
CA SER A 192 17.67 5.62 0.00
C SER A 192 17.13 5.95 1.39
N ALA A 193 15.90 5.54 1.73
CA ALA A 193 15.32 5.73 3.05
C ALA A 193 16.14 5.00 4.14
N GLY A 194 16.68 3.81 3.85
CA GLY A 194 17.59 3.11 4.76
C GLY A 194 18.88 3.89 5.05
N LEU A 195 19.46 4.54 4.02
CA LEU A 195 20.64 5.41 4.19
C LEU A 195 20.36 6.69 4.98
N VAL A 196 19.12 7.19 4.95
CA VAL A 196 18.72 8.35 5.76
C VAL A 196 18.86 8.05 7.25
N GLU A 197 18.49 6.83 7.71
CA GLU A 197 18.70 6.42 9.12
C GLU A 197 20.17 6.52 9.52
N TYR A 198 21.09 6.02 8.67
CA TYR A 198 22.53 6.10 8.88
C TYR A 198 23.03 7.56 8.90
N ALA A 199 22.68 8.33 7.87
CA ALA A 199 23.18 9.69 7.69
C ALA A 199 22.70 10.65 8.78
N ALA A 200 21.46 10.48 9.26
CA ALA A 200 20.88 11.26 10.34
C ALA A 200 21.35 10.78 11.74
N GLY A 201 22.00 9.62 11.83
CA GLY A 201 22.30 8.96 13.11
C GLY A 201 21.03 8.65 13.91
N ALA A 202 19.96 8.31 13.20
CA ALA A 202 18.60 8.25 13.72
C ALA A 202 17.92 6.95 13.29
N GLU A 203 18.43 5.82 13.79
CA GLU A 203 17.79 4.51 13.57
C GLU A 203 16.37 4.51 14.12
N VAL A 204 15.45 4.04 13.28
CA VAL A 204 14.07 3.79 13.68
C VAL A 204 14.05 2.56 14.60
N PRO A 205 13.44 2.65 15.79
CA PRO A 205 13.32 1.50 16.69
C PRO A 205 12.57 0.35 16.03
N ASP A 206 13.08 -0.86 16.18
CA ASP A 206 12.51 -2.07 15.57
C ASP A 206 11.05 -2.30 15.94
N SER A 207 10.66 -1.94 17.18
CA SER A 207 9.29 -2.04 17.68
C SER A 207 8.26 -1.19 16.93
N VAL A 208 8.70 -0.23 16.11
CA VAL A 208 7.84 0.63 15.30
C VAL A 208 8.17 0.65 13.80
N ALA A 209 9.27 0.03 13.37
CA ALA A 209 9.74 0.10 11.98
C ALA A 209 8.70 -0.43 10.97
N ASP A 210 7.95 -1.47 11.35
CA ASP A 210 6.92 -2.09 10.52
C ASP A 210 5.50 -1.56 10.80
N GLU A 211 5.36 -0.58 11.70
CA GLU A 211 4.07 0.04 11.98
C GLU A 211 3.57 0.82 10.77
N ARG A 212 2.25 0.80 10.55
CA ARG A 212 1.61 1.38 9.36
C ARG A 212 2.10 2.82 9.10
N ALA A 213 2.13 3.68 10.12
CA ALA A 213 2.50 5.07 9.92
C ALA A 213 3.93 5.24 9.35
N LEU A 214 4.91 4.43 9.79
CA LEU A 214 6.27 4.49 9.26
C LEU A 214 6.38 3.89 7.86
N ARG A 215 5.64 2.81 7.59
CA ARG A 215 5.53 2.26 6.22
C ARG A 215 4.94 3.30 5.26
N VAL A 216 3.82 3.92 5.61
CA VAL A 216 3.19 4.98 4.79
C VAL A 216 4.15 6.16 4.54
N LEU A 217 4.94 6.57 5.54
CA LEU A 217 5.92 7.65 5.35
C LEU A 217 7.04 7.25 4.38
N ARG A 218 7.59 6.04 4.49
CA ARG A 218 8.59 5.53 3.55
C ARG A 218 8.02 5.33 2.16
N ASP A 219 6.80 4.86 2.05
CA ASP A 219 6.17 4.52 0.77
C ASP A 219 5.73 5.82 0.05
N ALA A 220 5.13 6.79 0.76
CA ALA A 220 4.82 8.11 0.20
C ALA A 220 6.08 8.91 -0.16
N PHE A 221 7.15 8.77 0.63
CA PHE A 221 8.48 9.27 0.25
C PHE A 221 8.93 8.65 -1.08
N SER A 222 8.89 7.32 -1.18
CA SER A 222 9.33 6.57 -2.37
C SER A 222 8.56 7.00 -3.62
N ASP A 223 7.23 7.02 -3.54
CA ASP A 223 6.37 7.50 -4.62
C ASP A 223 6.74 8.92 -5.05
N GLY A 224 6.94 9.81 -4.07
CA GLY A 224 7.27 11.20 -4.34
C GLY A 224 8.65 11.37 -4.98
N VAL A 225 9.61 10.50 -4.67
CA VAL A 225 10.94 10.49 -5.32
C VAL A 225 10.82 10.01 -6.76
N HIS A 226 10.18 8.87 -6.96
CA HIS A 226 10.04 8.20 -8.24
C HIS A 226 9.22 9.01 -9.26
N LEU A 227 8.04 9.49 -8.88
CA LEU A 227 7.17 10.28 -9.77
C LEU A 227 7.82 11.61 -10.19
N ARG A 228 8.64 12.20 -9.31
CA ARG A 228 9.42 13.39 -9.67
C ARG A 228 10.49 13.06 -10.69
N ASN A 229 11.23 11.97 -10.45
CA ASN A 229 12.25 11.51 -11.38
C ASN A 229 11.63 11.30 -12.77
N ASP A 230 10.49 10.60 -12.86
CA ASP A 230 9.78 10.35 -14.12
C ASP A 230 9.48 11.62 -14.93
N LEU A 231 9.10 12.71 -14.26
CA LEU A 231 8.83 14.00 -14.90
C LEU A 231 10.08 14.66 -15.47
N PHE A 232 11.22 14.53 -14.80
CA PHE A 232 12.49 15.09 -15.26
C PHE A 232 13.20 14.19 -16.29
N SER A 233 12.99 12.88 -16.20
CA SER A 233 13.68 11.88 -17.01
C SER A 233 12.92 11.48 -18.28
N TYR A 234 11.63 11.80 -18.38
CA TYR A 234 10.74 11.32 -19.46
C TYR A 234 11.36 11.35 -20.86
N GLN A 235 11.91 12.50 -21.28
CA GLN A 235 12.48 12.62 -22.63
C GLN A 235 13.61 11.61 -22.86
N ARG A 236 14.53 11.50 -21.91
CA ARG A 236 15.65 10.57 -22.01
C ARG A 236 15.17 9.12 -21.96
N GLU A 237 14.40 8.78 -20.94
CA GLU A 237 13.98 7.40 -20.68
C GLU A 237 13.02 6.89 -21.77
N VAL A 238 11.98 7.66 -22.10
CA VAL A 238 10.92 7.19 -23.01
C VAL A 238 11.26 7.45 -24.48
N GLU A 239 11.77 8.64 -24.84
CA GLU A 239 12.01 8.97 -26.26
C GLU A 239 13.37 8.46 -26.76
N ASP A 240 14.42 8.51 -25.94
CA ASP A 240 15.79 8.14 -26.36
C ASP A 240 16.14 6.69 -26.02
N GLU A 241 15.80 6.21 -24.81
CA GLU A 241 16.16 4.88 -24.30
C GLU A 241 15.08 3.80 -24.57
N GLY A 242 13.83 4.20 -24.78
CA GLY A 242 12.70 3.29 -25.02
C GLY A 242 12.20 2.56 -23.77
N GLU A 243 12.40 3.16 -22.59
CA GLU A 243 11.92 2.66 -21.30
C GLU A 243 10.39 2.72 -21.22
N ASN A 244 9.78 1.64 -20.73
CA ASN A 244 8.33 1.52 -20.57
C ASN A 244 7.87 1.83 -19.13
N SER A 245 8.81 2.01 -18.20
CA SER A 245 8.58 2.16 -16.75
C SER A 245 8.61 3.63 -16.29
N ASN A 246 7.87 4.51 -16.96
CA ASN A 246 7.74 5.91 -16.61
C ASN A 246 6.29 6.31 -16.30
N GLY A 247 6.05 6.97 -15.15
CA GLY A 247 4.70 7.33 -14.70
C GLY A 247 3.90 8.20 -15.68
N VAL A 248 4.57 9.05 -16.48
CA VAL A 248 3.89 9.87 -17.50
C VAL A 248 3.38 8.99 -18.63
N LEU A 249 4.21 8.06 -19.14
CA LEU A 249 3.81 7.11 -20.18
C LEU A 249 2.68 6.19 -19.71
N VAL A 250 2.75 5.74 -18.45
CA VAL A 250 1.72 4.90 -17.82
C VAL A 250 0.38 5.64 -17.76
N LEU A 251 0.34 6.87 -17.26
CA LEU A 251 -0.91 7.64 -17.19
C LEU A 251 -1.40 8.11 -18.56
N GLU A 252 -0.50 8.46 -19.48
CA GLU A 252 -0.85 8.81 -20.87
C GLU A 252 -1.57 7.64 -21.55
N THR A 253 -1.00 6.44 -21.45
CA THR A 253 -1.55 5.23 -22.05
C THR A 253 -2.86 4.83 -21.38
N PHE A 254 -2.90 4.85 -20.05
CA PHE A 254 -4.06 4.39 -19.29
C PHE A 254 -5.27 5.33 -19.42
N LEU A 255 -5.05 6.65 -19.33
CA LEU A 255 -6.12 7.65 -19.45
C LEU A 255 -6.43 8.03 -20.90
N ASN A 256 -5.60 7.58 -21.85
CA ASN A 256 -5.66 7.95 -23.26
C ASN A 256 -5.76 9.48 -23.46
N CYS A 257 -4.86 10.20 -22.79
CA CYS A 257 -4.76 11.66 -22.80
C CYS A 257 -3.48 12.12 -23.51
N SER A 258 -3.27 13.44 -23.61
CA SER A 258 -1.99 13.97 -24.11
C SER A 258 -0.86 13.78 -23.09
N THR A 259 0.38 13.76 -23.56
CA THR A 259 1.58 13.71 -22.70
C THR A 259 1.61 14.85 -21.68
N GLN A 260 1.14 16.05 -22.04
CA GLN A 260 1.05 17.19 -21.12
C GLN A 260 0.02 16.94 -20.00
N GLU A 261 -1.16 16.42 -20.33
CA GLU A 261 -2.18 16.08 -19.31
C GLU A 261 -1.69 14.96 -18.39
N ALA A 262 -0.98 13.97 -18.94
CA ALA A 262 -0.37 12.90 -18.16
C ALA A 262 0.71 13.42 -17.20
N ALA A 263 1.61 14.30 -17.68
CA ALA A 263 2.63 14.93 -16.83
C ALA A 263 2.00 15.77 -15.69
N GLU A 264 0.89 16.47 -15.97
CA GLU A 264 0.14 17.17 -14.93
C GLU A 264 -0.51 16.21 -13.92
N ALA A 265 -1.07 15.09 -14.38
CA ALA A 265 -1.65 14.07 -13.50
C ALA A 265 -0.59 13.37 -12.63
N VAL A 266 0.60 13.09 -13.17
CA VAL A 266 1.75 12.60 -12.40
C VAL A 266 2.16 13.61 -11.33
N ASN A 267 2.18 14.91 -11.65
CA ASN A 267 2.49 15.95 -10.66
C ASN A 267 1.40 16.11 -9.60
N ASP A 268 0.13 15.96 -9.95
CA ASP A 268 -0.97 15.94 -8.98
C ASP A 268 -0.84 14.72 -8.05
N LEU A 269 -0.43 13.56 -8.58
CA LEU A 269 -0.20 12.36 -7.79
C LEU A 269 0.99 12.56 -6.85
N LEU A 270 2.13 12.98 -7.38
CA LEU A 270 3.34 13.38 -6.62
C LEU A 270 2.96 14.32 -5.47
N THR A 271 2.21 15.38 -5.79
CA THR A 271 1.71 16.34 -4.80
C THR A 271 0.89 15.62 -3.73
N SER A 272 -0.10 14.82 -4.10
CA SER A 272 -0.95 14.10 -3.14
C SER A 272 -0.15 13.19 -2.20
N ARG A 273 0.89 12.51 -2.70
CA ARG A 273 1.78 11.66 -1.88
C ARG A 273 2.57 12.49 -0.86
N LEU A 274 3.04 13.68 -1.24
CA LEU A 274 3.66 14.63 -0.30
C LEU A 274 2.65 15.09 0.78
N GLN A 275 1.39 15.34 0.42
CA GLN A 275 0.36 15.71 1.41
C GLN A 275 0.01 14.54 2.33
N GLN A 276 -0.01 13.30 1.82
CA GLN A 276 -0.19 12.09 2.61
C GLN A 276 0.96 11.88 3.60
N PHE A 277 2.20 12.13 3.17
CA PHE A 277 3.39 12.13 4.03
C PHE A 277 3.22 13.13 5.18
N GLU A 278 2.85 14.38 4.88
CA GLU A 278 2.60 15.41 5.89
C GLU A 278 1.50 15.03 6.87
N ASN A 279 0.37 14.53 6.35
CA ASN A 279 -0.77 14.12 7.19
C ASN A 279 -0.37 13.00 8.16
N THR A 280 0.32 11.99 7.67
CA THR A 280 0.80 10.86 8.48
C THR A 280 1.78 11.33 9.55
N ALA A 281 2.76 12.17 9.16
CA ALA A 281 3.74 12.71 10.08
C ALA A 281 3.10 13.51 11.22
N LEU A 282 2.08 14.32 10.90
CA LEU A 282 1.44 15.22 11.85
C LEU A 282 0.36 14.56 12.71
N THR A 283 -0.35 13.56 12.18
CA THR A 283 -1.55 13.01 12.84
C THR A 283 -1.33 11.63 13.44
N GLU A 284 -0.36 10.85 12.96
CA GLU A 284 -0.22 9.45 13.35
C GLU A 284 1.03 9.15 14.20
N LEU A 285 2.15 9.86 13.99
CA LEU A 285 3.40 9.56 14.69
C LEU A 285 3.33 9.77 16.20
N GLY A 286 2.73 10.89 16.63
CA GLY A 286 2.58 11.19 18.07
C GLY A 286 1.78 10.10 18.80
N PRO A 287 0.56 9.77 18.33
CA PRO A 287 -0.22 8.65 18.86
C PRO A 287 0.53 7.30 18.82
N LEU A 288 1.26 7.01 17.74
CA LEU A 288 2.05 5.78 17.64
C LEU A 288 3.15 5.71 18.72
N CYS A 289 3.96 6.76 18.86
CA CYS A 289 5.03 6.81 19.86
C CYS A 289 4.46 6.64 21.28
N ALA A 290 3.34 7.31 21.57
CA ALA A 290 2.66 7.19 22.86
C ALA A 290 2.09 5.78 23.09
N ALA A 291 1.49 5.17 22.06
CA ALA A 291 0.91 3.83 22.14
C ALA A 291 1.97 2.75 22.39
N LYS A 292 3.14 2.91 21.76
CA LYS A 292 4.27 1.98 21.88
C LYS A 292 5.17 2.27 23.08
N GLY A 293 4.92 3.38 23.79
CA GLY A 293 5.65 3.75 24.99
C GLY A 293 7.10 4.13 24.71
N LEU A 294 7.38 4.71 23.54
CA LEU A 294 8.73 5.12 23.16
C LEU A 294 9.25 6.19 24.12
N ASP A 295 10.54 6.11 24.45
CA ASP A 295 11.21 7.11 25.27
C ASP A 295 11.52 8.40 24.46
N PRO A 296 11.98 9.49 25.10
CA PRO A 296 12.29 10.72 24.39
C PRO A 296 13.39 10.59 23.33
N THR A 297 14.35 9.69 23.51
CA THR A 297 15.45 9.46 22.56
C THR A 297 14.95 8.68 21.34
N GLU A 298 14.17 7.62 21.56
CA GLU A 298 13.53 6.85 20.49
C GLU A 298 12.57 7.72 19.68
N THR A 299 11.76 8.55 20.36
CA THR A 299 10.85 9.51 19.72
C THR A 299 11.65 10.54 18.89
N ALA A 300 12.76 11.04 19.42
CA ALA A 300 13.62 11.97 18.68
C ALA A 300 14.26 11.31 17.44
N ALA A 301 14.65 10.04 17.52
CA ALA A 301 15.19 9.29 16.38
C ALA A 301 14.13 9.15 15.27
N VAL A 302 12.90 8.76 15.60
CA VAL A 302 11.79 8.70 14.63
C VAL A 302 11.56 10.05 13.95
N LEU A 303 11.52 11.15 14.72
CA LEU A 303 11.31 12.49 14.16
C LEU A 303 12.50 12.97 13.31
N ALA A 304 13.73 12.63 13.68
CA ALA A 304 14.93 12.94 12.91
C ALA A 304 14.98 12.16 11.58
N TYR A 305 14.59 10.89 11.59
CA TYR A 305 14.42 10.09 10.37
C TYR A 305 13.39 10.72 9.42
N VAL A 306 12.21 11.08 9.94
CA VAL A 306 11.15 11.72 9.13
C VAL A 306 11.61 13.07 8.56
N LYS A 307 12.33 13.87 9.34
CA LYS A 307 12.97 15.09 8.85
C LYS A 307 14.00 14.79 7.75
N GLY A 308 14.80 13.74 7.90
CA GLY A 308 15.74 13.30 6.87
C GLY A 308 15.05 12.95 5.55
N LEU A 309 13.88 12.29 5.59
CA LEU A 309 13.07 12.05 4.39
C LEU A 309 12.52 13.35 3.77
N GLN A 310 12.21 14.37 4.57
CA GLN A 310 11.80 15.70 4.08
C GLN A 310 12.97 16.42 3.38
N ASP A 311 14.14 16.40 4.02
CA ASP A 311 15.38 16.97 3.47
C ASP A 311 15.73 16.27 2.14
N TRP A 312 15.63 14.94 2.07
CA TRP A 312 15.87 14.18 0.86
C TRP A 312 14.91 14.59 -0.27
N GLN A 313 13.60 14.70 -0.02
CA GLN A 313 12.64 15.10 -1.05
C GLN A 313 12.91 16.50 -1.63
N SER A 314 13.19 17.48 -0.76
CA SER A 314 13.52 18.84 -1.20
C SER A 314 14.88 18.92 -1.90
N GLY A 315 15.88 18.22 -1.37
CA GLY A 315 17.22 18.17 -1.92
C GLY A 315 17.28 17.46 -3.27
N GLY A 316 16.55 16.36 -3.42
CA GLY A 316 16.40 15.64 -4.68
C GLY A 316 15.78 16.52 -5.76
N HIS A 317 14.74 17.30 -5.43
CA HIS A 317 14.16 18.27 -6.37
C HIS A 317 15.18 19.34 -6.79
N GLU A 318 15.89 19.94 -5.84
CA GLU A 318 16.90 20.98 -6.12
C GLU A 318 18.04 20.45 -6.99
N TRP A 319 18.46 19.20 -6.79
CA TRP A 319 19.46 18.55 -7.62
C TRP A 319 18.96 18.34 -9.05
N HIS A 320 17.72 17.87 -9.27
CA HIS A 320 17.15 17.73 -10.62
C HIS A 320 17.14 19.07 -11.37
N MET A 321 16.77 20.16 -10.71
CA MET A 321 16.76 21.52 -11.29
C MET A 321 18.14 22.06 -11.67
N ARG A 322 19.22 21.52 -11.08
CA ARG A 322 20.59 22.02 -11.26
C ARG A 322 21.50 21.10 -12.04
N SER A 323 21.22 19.80 -12.05
CA SER A 323 22.08 18.81 -12.69
C SER A 323 21.95 18.88 -14.21
N SER A 324 23.08 18.78 -14.91
CA SER A 324 23.12 18.67 -16.38
C SER A 324 22.51 17.36 -16.90
N ARG A 325 22.36 16.34 -16.04
CA ARG A 325 21.84 15.01 -16.39
C ARG A 325 20.39 15.02 -16.90
N TYR A 326 19.58 16.02 -16.51
CA TYR A 326 18.16 16.11 -16.87
C TYR A 326 17.78 17.44 -17.57
N MET A 327 18.73 18.35 -17.75
CA MET A 327 18.47 19.68 -18.29
C MET A 327 18.73 19.75 -19.79
N ASN A 328 17.68 19.59 -20.59
CA ASN A 328 17.69 19.93 -22.02
C ASN A 328 17.39 21.42 -22.21
N ASP A 329 18.44 22.27 -22.18
CA ASP A 329 18.53 23.69 -22.59
C ASP A 329 17.40 24.70 -22.22
N GLY A 330 16.39 24.33 -21.41
CA GLY A 330 15.19 25.13 -21.17
C GLY A 330 14.90 25.53 -19.72
N GLY A 331 15.64 25.01 -18.74
CA GLY A 331 15.34 25.21 -17.31
C GLY A 331 16.11 26.34 -16.61
N ALA A 332 16.76 27.25 -17.34
CA ALA A 332 17.47 28.38 -16.74
C ALA A 332 16.49 29.49 -16.29
N GLY A 333 15.65 29.19 -15.30
CA GLY A 333 14.93 30.20 -14.53
C GLY A 333 15.86 30.78 -13.46
N GLU A 334 16.05 32.11 -13.45
CA GLU A 334 16.90 32.82 -12.49
C GLU A 334 16.59 32.41 -11.04
N ALA A 335 17.52 31.68 -10.41
CA ALA A 335 17.48 31.41 -8.99
C ALA A 335 17.77 32.71 -8.22
N ALA A 336 16.77 33.23 -7.51
CA ALA A 336 16.98 34.26 -6.51
C ALA A 336 17.88 33.69 -5.39
N VAL A 337 19.12 34.18 -5.31
CA VAL A 337 20.05 33.91 -4.21
C VAL A 337 19.48 34.56 -2.95
N GLY A 338 18.68 33.82 -2.18
CA GLY A 338 18.09 34.25 -0.93
C GLY A 338 18.63 33.45 0.24
N PHE A 339 19.78 33.85 0.79
CA PHE A 339 20.22 33.40 2.11
C PHE A 339 19.19 33.84 3.18
N GLY A 340 18.63 32.87 3.90
CA GLY A 340 18.07 33.08 5.24
C GLY A 340 16.69 33.77 5.33
N MET A 341 15.62 33.13 4.85
CA MET A 341 14.23 33.39 5.28
C MET A 341 13.37 32.11 5.12
N SER A 342 13.59 31.09 5.96
CA SER A 342 12.95 29.76 5.84
C SER A 342 11.42 29.75 5.93
N ALA A 343 10.77 30.83 6.36
CA ALA A 343 9.31 30.96 6.38
C ALA A 343 8.72 31.58 5.10
N ALA A 344 9.53 32.21 4.25
CA ALA A 344 9.09 32.86 3.01
C ALA A 344 9.28 31.99 1.76
N SER A 345 9.79 30.75 1.92
CA SER A 345 10.13 29.82 0.84
C SER A 345 9.09 28.73 0.60
N ILE A 346 7.99 28.68 1.36
CA ILE A 346 6.91 27.71 1.11
C ILE A 346 6.19 28.14 -0.16
N ARG A 347 6.45 27.43 -1.26
CA ARG A 347 5.76 27.65 -2.53
C ARG A 347 4.44 26.88 -2.51
N PHE A 348 3.39 27.56 -2.12
CA PHE A 348 2.03 27.10 -2.32
C PHE A 348 1.65 27.30 -3.79
N THR A 349 1.20 26.24 -4.45
CA THR A 349 0.62 26.34 -5.80
C THR A 349 -0.90 26.35 -5.67
N PRO A 350 -1.64 27.27 -6.32
CA PRO A 350 -3.10 27.30 -6.21
C PRO A 350 -3.76 25.96 -6.56
N ARG A 351 -3.17 25.20 -7.50
CA ARG A 351 -3.64 23.85 -7.90
C ARG A 351 -3.53 22.85 -6.75
N SER A 352 -2.37 22.77 -6.08
CA SER A 352 -2.15 21.85 -4.96
C SER A 352 -3.02 22.14 -3.74
N GLU A 353 -3.21 23.41 -3.41
CA GLU A 353 -4.04 23.83 -2.27
C GLU A 353 -5.53 23.61 -2.53
N LEU A 354 -5.99 23.83 -3.77
CA LEU A 354 -7.37 23.51 -4.15
C LEU A 354 -7.64 22.00 -4.09
N ALA A 355 -6.68 21.17 -4.55
CA ALA A 355 -6.79 19.71 -4.45
C ALA A 355 -6.83 19.24 -2.98
N ARG A 356 -5.95 19.79 -2.12
CA ARG A 356 -5.96 19.53 -0.67
C ARG A 356 -7.31 19.87 -0.05
N LEU A 357 -7.80 21.08 -0.32
CA LEU A 357 -9.09 21.55 0.21
C LEU A 357 -10.25 20.65 -0.24
N ARG A 358 -10.25 20.21 -1.50
CA ARG A 358 -11.29 19.32 -2.05
C ARG A 358 -11.40 18.01 -1.27
N SER A 359 -10.26 17.41 -0.92
CA SER A 359 -10.22 16.16 -0.13
C SER A 359 -10.84 16.25 1.27
N HIS A 360 -10.96 17.46 1.84
CA HIS A 360 -11.52 17.70 3.18
C HIS A 360 -12.92 18.34 3.18
N THR A 361 -13.47 18.64 2.01
CA THR A 361 -14.76 19.35 1.86
C THR A 361 -15.90 18.45 1.40
N HIS A 362 -15.71 17.13 1.47
CA HIS A 362 -16.78 16.16 1.25
C HIS A 362 -17.98 16.44 2.15
N VAL A 363 -19.17 16.32 1.58
CA VAL A 363 -20.45 16.48 2.28
C VAL A 363 -21.09 15.09 2.38
N PRO A 364 -21.11 14.47 3.58
CA PRO A 364 -21.72 13.16 3.79
C PRO A 364 -23.21 13.14 3.45
N TYR A 365 -23.72 11.97 3.06
CA TYR A 365 -25.14 11.71 2.74
C TYR A 365 -25.66 12.51 1.54
N ARG A 366 -24.80 12.79 0.57
CA ARG A 366 -25.19 13.50 -0.65
C ARG A 366 -26.02 12.57 -1.53
N HIS A 367 -27.17 13.05 -2.00
CA HIS A 367 -27.93 12.33 -3.03
C HIS A 367 -27.12 12.27 -4.33
N VAL A 368 -26.85 11.05 -4.80
CA VAL A 368 -26.06 10.79 -6.03
C VAL A 368 -26.85 10.05 -7.10
N GLY A 369 -28.03 9.52 -6.76
CA GLY A 369 -28.82 8.69 -7.65
C GLY A 369 -28.27 7.25 -7.76
N PRO A 370 -28.86 6.40 -8.61
CA PRO A 370 -28.46 5.00 -8.74
C PRO A 370 -26.99 4.80 -9.12
N SER A 371 -26.41 3.69 -8.63
CA SER A 371 -25.10 3.23 -9.07
C SER A 371 -25.08 3.04 -10.60
N LEU A 372 -24.11 3.65 -11.29
CA LEU A 372 -23.93 3.49 -12.73
C LEU A 372 -23.07 2.26 -12.96
N LEU A 373 -23.71 1.19 -13.43
CA LEU A 373 -23.06 -0.10 -13.61
C LEU A 373 -22.59 -0.26 -15.06
N PRO A 374 -21.28 -0.41 -15.31
CA PRO A 374 -20.78 -0.74 -16.64
C PRO A 374 -21.09 -2.21 -17.00
N GLU A 375 -20.74 -2.62 -18.22
CA GLU A 375 -20.79 -4.02 -18.62
C GLU A 375 -19.59 -4.77 -18.03
N PHE A 376 -19.85 -5.76 -17.18
CA PHE A 376 -18.81 -6.59 -16.59
C PHE A 376 -18.53 -7.79 -17.50
N ASP A 377 -17.48 -7.68 -18.32
CA ASP A 377 -16.97 -8.76 -19.16
C ASP A 377 -15.92 -9.56 -18.38
N LEU A 378 -16.37 -10.67 -17.79
CA LEU A 378 -15.52 -11.59 -17.04
C LEU A 378 -15.38 -12.89 -17.83
N PRO A 379 -14.15 -13.33 -18.18
CA PRO A 379 -13.95 -14.52 -19.00
C PRO A 379 -14.20 -15.83 -18.23
N PHE A 380 -14.41 -15.75 -16.92
CA PHE A 380 -14.61 -16.89 -16.03
C PHE A 380 -16.09 -17.05 -15.69
N GLY A 381 -16.52 -18.31 -15.59
CA GLY A 381 -17.81 -18.68 -15.01
C GLY A 381 -17.61 -19.50 -13.76
N THR A 382 -18.60 -19.52 -12.87
CA THR A 382 -18.63 -20.43 -11.72
C THR A 382 -20.01 -21.06 -11.58
N THR A 383 -20.09 -22.16 -10.83
CA THR A 383 -21.35 -22.73 -10.37
C THR A 383 -21.61 -22.31 -8.92
N LEU A 384 -22.82 -22.53 -8.40
CA LEU A 384 -23.12 -22.28 -7.00
C LEU A 384 -23.14 -23.61 -6.25
N SER A 385 -22.57 -23.63 -5.05
CA SER A 385 -22.61 -24.80 -4.18
C SER A 385 -24.05 -25.32 -4.01
N PRO A 386 -24.28 -26.64 -4.14
CA PRO A 386 -25.62 -27.23 -3.98
C PRO A 386 -26.16 -27.11 -2.56
N HIS A 387 -25.35 -26.66 -1.60
CA HIS A 387 -25.72 -26.48 -0.20
C HIS A 387 -26.21 -25.07 0.14
N LEU A 388 -26.27 -24.15 -0.84
CA LEU A 388 -26.64 -22.74 -0.67
C LEU A 388 -27.95 -22.53 0.12
N ASP A 389 -29.04 -23.17 -0.28
CA ASP A 389 -30.34 -22.97 0.38
C ASP A 389 -30.32 -23.43 1.85
N GLY A 390 -29.54 -24.46 2.16
CA GLY A 390 -29.32 -24.89 3.54
C GLY A 390 -28.49 -23.88 4.34
N ALA A 391 -27.43 -23.34 3.74
CA ALA A 391 -26.55 -22.36 4.38
C ALA A 391 -27.28 -21.04 4.69
N ARG A 392 -28.20 -20.59 3.82
CA ARG A 392 -29.08 -19.43 4.07
C ARG A 392 -29.83 -19.54 5.39
N VAL A 393 -30.45 -20.69 5.64
CA VAL A 393 -31.21 -20.92 6.88
C VAL A 393 -30.28 -21.00 8.09
N ARG A 394 -29.18 -21.77 7.98
CA ARG A 394 -28.27 -22.00 9.11
C ARG A 394 -27.48 -20.76 9.51
N LEU A 395 -27.16 -19.87 8.57
CA LEU A 395 -26.50 -18.60 8.88
C LEU A 395 -27.39 -17.70 9.74
N VAL A 396 -28.69 -17.60 9.44
CA VAL A 396 -29.62 -16.82 10.26
C VAL A 396 -29.69 -17.36 11.69
N ASP A 397 -29.78 -18.70 11.83
CA ASP A 397 -29.77 -19.33 13.15
C ASP A 397 -28.46 -19.07 13.91
N TRP A 398 -27.32 -19.12 13.22
CA TRP A 398 -26.02 -18.78 13.80
C TRP A 398 -25.95 -17.30 14.24
N ALA A 399 -26.38 -16.37 13.39
CA ALA A 399 -26.38 -14.94 13.68
C ALA A 399 -27.25 -14.59 14.90
N ARG A 400 -28.41 -15.24 15.06
CA ARG A 400 -29.24 -15.12 16.28
C ARG A 400 -28.48 -15.60 17.51
N ARG A 401 -27.83 -16.78 17.47
CA ARG A 401 -27.05 -17.30 18.60
C ARG A 401 -25.87 -16.42 19.00
N MET A 402 -25.22 -15.78 18.03
CA MET A 402 -24.12 -14.84 18.30
C MET A 402 -24.62 -13.48 18.80
N GLY A 403 -25.92 -13.19 18.65
CA GLY A 403 -26.54 -11.92 19.01
C GLY A 403 -26.25 -10.81 18.02
N ILE A 404 -25.95 -11.14 16.75
CA ILE A 404 -25.70 -10.16 15.67
C ILE A 404 -26.99 -9.38 15.33
N LEU A 405 -28.14 -10.04 15.46
CA LEU A 405 -29.46 -9.49 15.12
C LEU A 405 -30.14 -8.73 16.28
N GLU A 406 -29.35 -8.34 17.28
CA GLU A 406 -29.84 -7.74 18.52
C GLU A 406 -29.00 -6.52 18.93
N ALA A 407 -29.55 -5.67 19.81
CA ALA A 407 -28.80 -4.56 20.39
C ALA A 407 -27.71 -5.06 21.35
N GLN A 408 -26.50 -4.53 21.24
CA GLN A 408 -25.39 -4.91 22.11
C GLN A 408 -25.51 -4.23 23.50
N PRO A 409 -25.30 -4.97 24.60
CA PRO A 409 -25.43 -4.43 25.95
C PRO A 409 -24.56 -3.19 26.18
N GLY A 410 -25.17 -2.09 26.62
CA GLY A 410 -24.45 -0.85 26.97
C GLY A 410 -23.91 -0.05 25.77
N VAL A 411 -24.22 -0.44 24.52
CA VAL A 411 -23.77 0.26 23.31
C VAL A 411 -24.97 0.83 22.54
N PRO A 412 -25.32 2.12 22.73
CA PRO A 412 -26.44 2.75 22.04
C PRO A 412 -26.30 2.70 20.51
N GLY A 413 -27.38 2.37 19.81
CA GLY A 413 -27.39 2.34 18.33
C GLY A 413 -26.66 1.16 17.69
N SER A 414 -26.25 0.16 18.49
CA SER A 414 -25.55 -1.05 18.00
C SER A 414 -26.44 -2.09 17.31
N HIS A 415 -27.76 -1.92 17.35
CA HIS A 415 -28.69 -2.73 16.57
C HIS A 415 -28.68 -2.23 15.12
N ILE A 416 -27.76 -2.76 14.33
CA ILE A 416 -27.57 -2.35 12.93
C ILE A 416 -28.07 -3.38 11.91
N TRP A 417 -28.18 -4.64 12.33
CA TRP A 417 -28.64 -5.76 11.51
C TRP A 417 -29.87 -6.41 12.15
N ASP A 418 -30.83 -6.77 11.31
CA ASP A 418 -31.95 -7.66 11.61
C ASP A 418 -31.97 -8.83 10.62
N GLU A 419 -32.92 -9.73 10.77
CA GLU A 419 -33.03 -10.91 9.91
C GLU A 419 -33.32 -10.55 8.45
N GLU A 420 -34.16 -9.54 8.20
CA GLU A 420 -34.47 -9.10 6.84
C GLU A 420 -33.23 -8.58 6.13
N ARG A 421 -32.41 -7.77 6.82
CA ARG A 421 -31.14 -7.27 6.31
C ARG A 421 -30.14 -8.38 6.08
N LEU A 422 -29.96 -9.31 7.03
CA LEU A 422 -29.05 -10.44 6.83
C LEU A 422 -29.42 -11.25 5.58
N VAL A 423 -30.72 -11.51 5.37
CA VAL A 423 -31.24 -12.20 4.18
C VAL A 423 -31.10 -11.35 2.91
N ALA A 424 -31.20 -10.03 3.00
CA ALA A 424 -31.00 -9.12 1.87
C ALA A 424 -29.51 -9.05 1.44
N ILE A 425 -28.59 -9.14 2.40
CA ILE A 425 -27.14 -9.20 2.13
C ILE A 425 -26.78 -10.54 1.49
N ASP A 426 -27.37 -11.65 1.92
CA ASP A 426 -27.19 -12.99 1.33
C ASP A 426 -25.73 -13.45 1.19
N LEU A 427 -24.96 -13.35 2.27
CA LEU A 427 -23.55 -13.81 2.30
C LEU A 427 -23.36 -15.32 2.01
N PRO A 428 -24.34 -16.21 2.24
CA PRO A 428 -24.26 -17.58 1.75
C PRO A 428 -24.19 -17.68 0.22
N LEU A 429 -24.83 -16.78 -0.52
CA LEU A 429 -24.70 -16.72 -1.98
C LEU A 429 -23.28 -16.37 -2.40
N CYS A 430 -22.66 -15.40 -1.72
CA CYS A 430 -21.24 -15.09 -1.90
C CYS A 430 -20.40 -16.36 -1.65
N ALA A 431 -20.49 -16.94 -0.45
CA ALA A 431 -19.74 -18.15 -0.10
C ALA A 431 -19.93 -19.31 -1.11
N ALA A 432 -21.14 -19.48 -1.64
CA ALA A 432 -21.46 -20.55 -2.58
C ALA A 432 -20.84 -20.36 -3.98
N GLY A 433 -20.59 -19.11 -4.40
CA GLY A 433 -19.89 -18.80 -5.63
C GLY A 433 -18.37 -18.82 -5.47
N LEU A 434 -17.88 -18.40 -4.29
CA LEU A 434 -16.47 -18.47 -3.93
C LEU A 434 -15.98 -19.92 -3.90
N HIS A 435 -16.73 -20.80 -3.22
CA HIS A 435 -16.39 -22.22 -3.07
C HIS A 435 -17.53 -23.10 -3.63
N PRO A 436 -17.61 -23.28 -4.97
CA PRO A 436 -18.68 -24.07 -5.59
C PRO A 436 -18.70 -25.53 -5.09
N ASP A 437 -17.53 -26.09 -4.79
CA ASP A 437 -17.39 -27.49 -4.37
C ASP A 437 -17.35 -27.68 -2.85
N ALA A 438 -17.58 -26.62 -2.05
CA ALA A 438 -17.58 -26.71 -0.60
C ALA A 438 -18.62 -27.72 -0.09
N THR A 439 -18.24 -28.52 0.90
CA THR A 439 -19.18 -29.30 1.70
C THR A 439 -20.15 -28.37 2.46
N ALA A 440 -21.25 -28.92 2.97
CA ALA A 440 -22.21 -28.14 3.74
C ALA A 440 -21.59 -27.43 4.96
N ASP A 441 -20.66 -28.09 5.66
CA ASP A 441 -20.00 -27.53 6.84
C ASP A 441 -18.98 -26.43 6.48
N GLU A 442 -18.24 -26.61 5.38
CA GLU A 442 -17.31 -25.59 4.86
C GLU A 442 -18.07 -24.36 4.37
N LEU A 443 -19.19 -24.56 3.66
CA LEU A 443 -20.03 -23.46 3.19
C LEU A 443 -20.64 -22.66 4.36
N ASP A 444 -21.08 -23.34 5.41
CA ASP A 444 -21.56 -22.70 6.63
C ASP A 444 -20.47 -21.88 7.33
N LEU A 445 -19.23 -22.39 7.33
CA LEU A 445 -18.08 -21.71 7.93
C LEU A 445 -17.70 -20.47 7.13
N SER A 446 -17.59 -20.56 5.80
CA SER A 446 -17.34 -19.42 4.92
C SER A 446 -18.44 -18.38 5.02
N SER A 447 -19.71 -18.81 5.06
CA SER A 447 -20.85 -17.91 5.25
C SER A 447 -20.78 -17.16 6.58
N GLY A 448 -20.35 -17.85 7.65
CA GLY A 448 -20.14 -17.26 8.97
C GLY A 448 -19.00 -16.24 9.01
N TRP A 449 -17.86 -16.54 8.39
CA TRP A 449 -16.74 -15.60 8.28
C TRP A 449 -17.09 -14.34 7.49
N LEU A 450 -17.76 -14.50 6.35
CA LEU A 450 -18.27 -13.37 5.58
C LEU A 450 -19.25 -12.54 6.41
N ALA A 451 -20.19 -13.18 7.13
CA ALA A 451 -21.14 -12.48 7.98
C ALA A 451 -20.49 -11.72 9.13
N TRP A 452 -19.50 -12.32 9.78
CA TRP A 452 -18.77 -11.67 10.86
C TRP A 452 -17.96 -10.48 10.35
N GLY A 453 -17.24 -10.62 9.23
CA GLY A 453 -16.46 -9.55 8.61
C GLY A 453 -17.34 -8.37 8.18
N THR A 454 -18.40 -8.63 7.40
CA THR A 454 -19.32 -7.58 6.94
C THR A 454 -20.10 -6.94 8.10
N TYR A 455 -20.43 -7.68 9.16
CA TYR A 455 -21.05 -7.09 10.35
C TYR A 455 -20.07 -6.16 11.08
N GLY A 456 -18.80 -6.57 11.23
CA GLY A 456 -17.77 -5.73 11.84
C GLY A 456 -17.55 -4.43 11.08
N ASP A 457 -17.46 -4.52 9.75
CA ASP A 457 -17.36 -3.40 8.82
C ASP A 457 -18.54 -2.42 8.96
N ASP A 458 -19.79 -2.91 9.04
CA ASP A 458 -20.96 -2.05 9.28
C ASP A 458 -21.00 -1.50 10.73
N TRP A 459 -20.50 -2.26 11.73
CA TRP A 459 -20.64 -1.94 13.16
C TRP A 459 -19.62 -0.93 13.68
N PHE A 460 -18.35 -1.05 13.26
CA PHE A 460 -17.26 -0.19 13.73
C PHE A 460 -17.51 1.30 13.49
N PRO A 461 -17.89 1.74 12.27
CA PRO A 461 -18.23 3.14 11.97
C PRO A 461 -19.42 3.65 12.78
N VAL A 462 -20.45 2.81 12.98
CA VAL A 462 -21.65 3.20 13.74
C VAL A 462 -21.34 3.42 15.22
N VAL A 463 -20.55 2.52 15.82
CA VAL A 463 -20.28 2.57 17.27
C VAL A 463 -19.15 3.55 17.61
N HIS A 464 -18.06 3.51 16.86
CA HIS A 464 -16.87 4.32 17.15
C HIS A 464 -16.77 5.58 16.29
N GLY A 465 -17.14 5.51 15.02
CA GLY A 465 -17.07 6.64 14.07
C GLY A 465 -18.00 7.79 14.44
N ARG A 466 -19.27 7.50 14.77
CA ARG A 466 -20.26 8.53 15.19
C ARG A 466 -19.81 9.35 16.40
N ALA A 467 -19.12 8.70 17.34
CA ALA A 467 -18.60 9.35 18.55
C ALA A 467 -17.20 9.96 18.35
N ARG A 468 -16.54 9.70 17.21
CA ARG A 468 -15.12 9.96 16.97
C ARG A 468 -14.21 9.35 18.05
N ASP A 469 -14.58 8.17 18.52
CA ASP A 469 -13.90 7.46 19.60
C ASP A 469 -12.83 6.51 19.05
N LEU A 470 -11.75 7.08 18.51
CA LEU A 470 -10.62 6.32 17.96
C LEU A 470 -9.90 5.50 19.05
N ALA A 471 -9.88 5.99 20.29
CA ALA A 471 -9.28 5.27 21.41
C ALA A 471 -10.08 4.00 21.76
N GLY A 472 -11.41 4.12 21.83
CA GLY A 472 -12.30 2.98 22.03
C GLY A 472 -12.23 1.98 20.88
N ALA A 473 -12.16 2.45 19.63
CA ALA A 473 -12.00 1.59 18.46
C ALA A 473 -10.71 0.78 18.53
N ARG A 474 -9.59 1.42 18.88
CA ARG A 474 -8.30 0.76 19.05
C ARG A 474 -8.35 -0.31 20.15
N LEU A 475 -8.92 0.01 21.31
CA LEU A 475 -9.06 -0.95 22.41
C LEU A 475 -9.96 -2.13 22.04
N ALA A 476 -11.03 -1.89 21.28
CA ALA A 476 -11.88 -2.96 20.74
C ALA A 476 -11.09 -3.85 19.78
N ASN A 477 -10.32 -3.26 18.88
CA ASN A 477 -9.46 -3.98 17.93
C ASN A 477 -8.40 -4.85 18.64
N GLU A 478 -7.64 -4.28 19.59
CA GLU A 478 -6.65 -5.01 20.38
C GLU A 478 -7.27 -6.20 21.13
N ARG A 479 -8.51 -6.04 21.60
CA ARG A 479 -9.25 -7.08 22.30
C ARG A 479 -9.70 -8.22 21.38
N LEU A 480 -9.98 -7.96 20.10
CA LEU A 480 -10.35 -9.01 19.13
C LEU A 480 -9.24 -10.07 18.99
N SER A 481 -7.96 -9.66 18.98
CA SER A 481 -6.82 -10.59 18.93
C SER A 481 -6.79 -11.60 20.08
N LEU A 482 -7.37 -11.28 21.24
CA LEU A 482 -7.44 -12.20 22.40
C LEU A 482 -8.38 -13.39 22.16
N PHE A 483 -9.25 -13.33 21.16
CA PHE A 483 -10.15 -14.42 20.77
C PHE A 483 -9.54 -15.37 19.74
N MET A 484 -8.30 -15.12 19.31
CA MET A 484 -7.54 -15.96 18.37
C MET A 484 -6.25 -16.51 18.99
N PRO A 485 -6.31 -17.24 20.13
CA PRO A 485 -5.12 -17.78 20.77
C PRO A 485 -4.45 -18.83 19.88
N LEU A 486 -3.14 -18.71 19.68
CA LEU A 486 -2.35 -19.67 18.90
C LEU A 486 -1.92 -20.87 19.75
N ASP A 487 -1.70 -20.64 21.04
CA ASP A 487 -1.21 -21.58 22.05
C ASP A 487 -2.33 -22.29 22.84
N GLY A 488 -3.59 -22.03 22.49
CA GLY A 488 -4.75 -22.57 23.20
C GLY A 488 -4.99 -21.92 24.58
N SER A 489 -4.42 -20.74 24.83
CA SER A 489 -4.74 -19.92 26.01
C SER A 489 -6.24 -19.61 26.11
N ALA A 490 -6.69 -19.34 27.35
CA ALA A 490 -8.10 -19.05 27.60
C ALA A 490 -8.51 -17.73 26.95
N VAL A 491 -9.60 -17.77 26.18
CA VAL A 491 -10.25 -16.56 25.66
C VAL A 491 -10.98 -15.81 26.79
N PRO A 492 -10.99 -14.47 26.79
CA PRO A 492 -11.78 -13.72 27.77
C PRO A 492 -13.28 -13.92 27.53
N GLU A 493 -14.12 -13.60 28.52
CA GLU A 493 -15.58 -13.64 28.34
C GLU A 493 -16.00 -12.64 27.24
N PRO A 494 -16.69 -13.09 26.18
CA PRO A 494 -17.15 -12.21 25.11
C PRO A 494 -18.20 -11.21 25.60
N VAL A 495 -18.03 -9.92 25.35
CA VAL A 495 -18.98 -8.88 25.81
C VAL A 495 -19.94 -8.39 24.71
N ASN A 496 -19.69 -8.70 23.44
CA ASN A 496 -20.51 -8.29 22.30
C ASN A 496 -20.54 -9.38 21.21
N ALA A 497 -21.35 -9.17 20.17
CA ALA A 497 -21.57 -10.14 19.09
C ALA A 497 -20.32 -10.36 18.22
N LEU A 498 -19.48 -9.33 18.02
CA LEU A 498 -18.22 -9.47 17.30
C LEU A 498 -17.28 -10.43 18.03
N GLU A 499 -17.11 -10.26 19.33
CA GLU A 499 -16.28 -11.15 20.16
C GLU A 499 -16.82 -12.59 20.19
N ARG A 500 -18.15 -12.76 20.35
CA ARG A 500 -18.79 -14.08 20.35
C ARG A 500 -18.63 -14.80 19.00
N GLY A 501 -18.89 -14.08 17.91
CA GLY A 501 -18.76 -14.61 16.56
C GLY A 501 -17.32 -15.00 16.24
N LEU A 502 -16.34 -14.15 16.59
CA LEU A 502 -14.93 -14.45 16.38
C LEU A 502 -14.48 -15.68 17.17
N ALA A 503 -14.89 -15.80 18.44
CA ALA A 503 -14.56 -16.96 19.25
C ALA A 503 -15.11 -18.27 18.65
N ASP A 504 -16.37 -18.29 18.21
CA ASP A 504 -17.00 -19.48 17.59
C ASP A 504 -16.32 -19.85 16.28
N LEU A 505 -16.14 -18.88 15.37
CA LEU A 505 -15.54 -19.11 14.07
C LEU A 505 -14.07 -19.52 14.19
N TRP A 506 -13.30 -18.85 15.04
CA TRP A 506 -11.92 -19.22 15.32
C TRP A 506 -11.83 -20.65 15.84
N GLN A 507 -12.66 -21.03 16.81
CA GLN A 507 -12.65 -22.40 17.34
C GLN A 507 -12.92 -23.45 16.24
N ARG A 508 -13.89 -23.18 15.35
CA ARG A 508 -14.28 -24.11 14.27
C ARG A 508 -13.23 -24.19 13.16
N THR A 509 -12.55 -23.09 12.85
CA THR A 509 -11.53 -23.02 11.78
C THR A 509 -10.12 -23.39 12.26
N ALA A 510 -9.73 -22.97 13.45
CA ALA A 510 -8.36 -23.13 13.97
C ALA A 510 -8.08 -24.54 14.55
N ALA A 511 -9.11 -25.24 15.01
CA ALA A 511 -8.98 -26.58 15.59
C ALA A 511 -8.49 -27.66 14.59
N PRO A 512 -9.02 -27.74 13.35
CA PRO A 512 -8.56 -28.73 12.37
C PRO A 512 -7.29 -28.31 11.60
N THR A 513 -6.86 -27.06 11.70
CA THR A 513 -5.76 -26.50 10.91
C THR A 513 -4.41 -26.62 11.63
N ASP A 514 -3.33 -26.71 10.84
CA ASP A 514 -1.98 -26.70 11.39
C ASP A 514 -1.59 -25.30 11.90
N ASP A 515 -0.53 -25.24 12.70
CA ASP A 515 -0.05 -24.02 13.34
C ASP A 515 0.32 -22.91 12.34
N ARG A 516 0.79 -23.27 11.15
CA ARG A 516 1.16 -22.32 10.09
C ARG A 516 -0.10 -21.68 9.50
N ALA A 517 -1.07 -22.49 9.08
CA ALA A 517 -2.35 -22.00 8.55
C ALA A 517 -3.10 -21.16 9.60
N ARG A 518 -3.04 -21.56 10.87
CA ARG A 518 -3.61 -20.80 11.98
C ARG A 518 -2.98 -19.41 12.12
N ARG A 519 -1.65 -19.30 12.07
CA ARG A 519 -0.95 -18.00 12.10
C ARG A 519 -1.34 -17.12 10.92
N ALA A 520 -1.34 -17.68 9.71
CA ALA A 520 -1.72 -16.94 8.50
C ALA A 520 -3.15 -16.40 8.58
N LEU A 521 -4.11 -17.22 9.02
CA LEU A 521 -5.49 -16.80 9.22
C LEU A 521 -5.61 -15.69 10.29
N ARG A 522 -4.92 -15.84 11.42
CA ARG A 522 -4.88 -14.80 12.45
C ARG A 522 -4.33 -13.49 11.91
N THR A 523 -3.22 -13.53 11.17
CA THR A 523 -2.64 -12.34 10.55
C THR A 523 -3.60 -11.69 9.56
N ALA A 524 -4.31 -12.47 8.73
CA ALA A 524 -5.31 -11.92 7.81
C ALA A 524 -6.44 -11.18 8.56
N ILE A 525 -6.92 -11.74 9.68
CA ILE A 525 -7.97 -11.12 10.50
C ILE A 525 -7.43 -9.87 11.22
N GLU A 526 -6.23 -9.93 11.79
CA GLU A 526 -5.59 -8.78 12.46
C GLU A 526 -5.34 -7.63 11.48
N SER A 527 -4.88 -7.93 10.26
CA SER A 527 -4.70 -6.93 9.19
C SER A 527 -6.02 -6.28 8.79
N MET A 528 -7.08 -7.07 8.56
CA MET A 528 -8.41 -6.56 8.21
C MET A 528 -9.00 -5.69 9.34
N THR A 529 -9.00 -6.18 10.58
CA THR A 529 -9.56 -5.44 11.72
C THR A 529 -8.77 -4.15 12.05
N ALA A 530 -7.45 -4.18 11.92
CA ALA A 530 -6.61 -2.99 12.04
C ALA A 530 -6.91 -1.95 10.94
N SER A 531 -7.31 -2.39 9.75
CA SER A 531 -7.67 -1.49 8.64
C SER A 531 -8.94 -0.66 8.91
N TRP A 532 -9.88 -1.16 9.73
CA TRP A 532 -11.04 -0.37 10.16
C TRP A 532 -10.64 0.88 10.95
N LEU A 533 -9.51 0.84 11.67
CA LEU A 533 -8.98 2.02 12.38
C LEU A 533 -8.50 3.10 11.41
N TRP A 534 -8.00 2.70 10.23
CA TRP A 534 -7.59 3.61 9.16
C TRP A 534 -8.82 4.32 8.57
N GLU A 535 -9.89 3.59 8.26
CA GLU A 535 -11.14 4.19 7.78
C GLU A 535 -11.73 5.17 8.80
N LEU A 536 -11.75 4.79 10.08
CA LEU A 536 -12.20 5.67 11.15
C LEU A 536 -11.35 6.94 11.27
N ALA A 537 -10.04 6.85 11.04
CA ALA A 537 -9.15 8.02 11.04
C ALA A 537 -9.49 8.98 9.90
N ASN A 538 -9.75 8.48 8.70
CA ASN A 538 -10.18 9.29 7.56
C ASN A 538 -11.55 9.94 7.81
N GLN A 539 -12.52 9.18 8.33
CA GLN A 539 -13.83 9.71 8.72
C GLN A 539 -13.72 10.79 9.80
N ALA A 540 -12.86 10.60 10.81
CA ALA A 540 -12.62 11.58 11.86
C ALA A 540 -12.02 12.90 11.31
N GLN A 541 -11.20 12.80 10.27
CA GLN A 541 -10.59 13.93 9.56
C GLN A 541 -11.47 14.51 8.42
N ASN A 542 -12.62 13.88 8.13
CA ASN A 542 -13.43 14.14 6.93
C ASN A 542 -12.58 14.14 5.65
N ARG A 543 -11.63 13.20 5.55
CA ARG A 543 -10.62 13.15 4.51
C ARG A 543 -10.93 12.04 3.52
N ILE A 544 -11.11 12.40 2.26
CA ILE A 544 -11.07 11.44 1.15
C ILE A 544 -9.59 11.07 0.93
N PRO A 545 -9.20 9.77 1.04
CA PRO A 545 -7.82 9.36 0.77
C PRO A 545 -7.43 9.63 -0.69
N ASP A 546 -6.13 9.81 -0.95
CA ASP A 546 -5.63 9.86 -2.32
C ASP A 546 -5.72 8.46 -2.99
N PRO A 547 -5.66 8.37 -4.33
CA PRO A 547 -5.86 7.09 -5.04
C PRO A 547 -4.93 5.96 -4.58
N VAL A 548 -3.70 6.27 -4.18
CA VAL A 548 -2.72 5.26 -3.76
C VAL A 548 -3.01 4.82 -2.33
N ASP A 549 -3.21 5.77 -1.40
CA ASP A 549 -3.63 5.47 -0.02
C ASP A 549 -4.94 4.67 0.00
N TYR A 550 -5.87 4.99 -0.91
CA TYR A 550 -7.14 4.29 -1.06
C TYR A 550 -6.96 2.84 -1.49
N ILE A 551 -6.23 2.55 -2.58
CA ILE A 551 -6.07 1.17 -3.07
C ILE A 551 -5.39 0.29 -2.02
N GLU A 552 -4.37 0.80 -1.33
CA GLU A 552 -3.69 0.08 -0.25
C GLU A 552 -4.61 -0.22 0.92
N MET A 553 -5.35 0.78 1.39
CA MET A 553 -6.34 0.60 2.43
C MET A 553 -7.39 -0.42 2.00
N ARG A 554 -7.88 -0.30 0.76
CA ARG A 554 -9.00 -1.07 0.23
C ARG A 554 -8.66 -2.55 0.09
N ARG A 555 -7.42 -2.91 -0.26
CA ARG A 555 -6.94 -4.31 -0.25
C ARG A 555 -7.09 -4.95 1.14
N LEU A 556 -6.94 -4.17 2.21
CA LEU A 556 -7.10 -4.64 3.59
C LEU A 556 -8.55 -4.60 4.06
N THR A 557 -9.28 -3.50 3.77
CA THR A 557 -10.66 -3.31 4.27
C THR A 557 -11.68 -4.18 3.56
N PHE A 558 -11.41 -4.58 2.30
CA PHE A 558 -12.30 -5.48 1.57
C PHE A 558 -12.33 -6.91 2.14
N GLY A 559 -11.31 -7.33 2.90
CA GLY A 559 -11.24 -8.67 3.49
C GLY A 559 -10.80 -9.77 2.52
N SER A 560 -10.15 -9.44 1.40
CA SER A 560 -9.61 -10.41 0.44
C SER A 560 -8.68 -11.42 1.10
N ASP A 561 -7.72 -10.97 1.90
CA ASP A 561 -6.75 -11.85 2.57
C ASP A 561 -7.43 -12.89 3.45
N LEU A 562 -8.51 -12.52 4.15
CA LEU A 562 -9.30 -13.46 4.95
C LEU A 562 -9.94 -14.50 4.05
N THR A 563 -10.68 -14.08 3.03
CA THR A 563 -11.45 -14.99 2.17
C THR A 563 -10.55 -15.88 1.32
N MET A 564 -9.47 -15.35 0.74
CA MET A 564 -8.45 -16.14 0.03
C MET A 564 -7.71 -17.09 0.96
N SER A 565 -7.43 -16.69 2.20
CA SER A 565 -6.82 -17.59 3.19
C SER A 565 -7.73 -18.76 3.55
N LEU A 566 -9.06 -18.58 3.54
CA LEU A 566 -10.02 -19.67 3.72
C LEU A 566 -9.97 -20.67 2.56
N CYS A 567 -9.81 -20.21 1.31
CA CYS A 567 -9.57 -21.10 0.15
C CYS A 567 -8.31 -21.96 0.39
N ARG A 568 -7.22 -21.30 0.82
CA ARG A 568 -5.90 -21.95 1.01
C ARG A 568 -5.83 -22.97 2.15
N LEU A 569 -6.81 -23.03 3.06
CA LEU A 569 -6.78 -23.97 4.19
C LEU A 569 -6.67 -25.44 3.75
N GLY A 570 -7.11 -25.76 2.52
CA GLY A 570 -7.02 -27.10 1.93
C GLY A 570 -5.67 -27.46 1.28
N HIS A 571 -4.77 -26.50 1.03
CA HIS A 571 -3.55 -26.72 0.22
C HIS A 571 -2.45 -27.51 0.95
N GLY A 572 -2.47 -27.53 2.28
CA GLY A 572 -1.46 -28.22 3.10
C GLY A 572 -0.04 -27.65 2.95
N LYS A 573 0.97 -28.42 3.37
CA LYS A 573 2.40 -27.99 3.40
C LYS A 573 3.17 -28.20 2.10
N LYS A 574 2.47 -28.44 0.98
CA LYS A 574 3.08 -28.94 -0.26
C LYS A 574 3.70 -27.84 -1.13
N VAL A 575 3.25 -26.59 -0.97
CA VAL A 575 3.86 -25.41 -1.61
C VAL A 575 4.73 -24.67 -0.59
N PRO A 576 6.03 -24.43 -0.88
CA PRO A 576 6.91 -23.65 -0.01
C PRO A 576 6.38 -22.23 0.24
N GLU A 577 6.64 -21.66 1.42
CA GLU A 577 6.12 -20.33 1.79
C GLU A 577 6.70 -19.20 0.94
N GLU A 578 7.97 -19.32 0.57
CA GLU A 578 8.65 -18.40 -0.33
C GLU A 578 7.93 -18.22 -1.66
N ILE A 579 7.19 -19.23 -2.14
CA ILE A 579 6.40 -19.14 -3.37
C ILE A 579 5.21 -18.19 -3.18
N TYR A 580 4.47 -18.30 -2.08
CA TYR A 580 3.37 -17.37 -1.79
C TYR A 580 3.85 -15.95 -1.51
N ARG A 581 5.10 -15.79 -1.07
CA ARG A 581 5.73 -14.47 -0.88
C ARG A 581 6.40 -13.93 -2.15
N SER A 582 6.46 -14.71 -3.21
CA SER A 582 7.08 -14.30 -4.48
C SER A 582 6.33 -13.13 -5.12
N GLY A 583 7.03 -12.37 -5.96
CA GLY A 583 6.45 -11.25 -6.73
C GLY A 583 5.22 -11.68 -7.54
N PRO A 584 5.31 -12.72 -8.38
CA PRO A 584 4.18 -13.16 -9.21
C PRO A 584 2.95 -13.57 -8.39
N LEU A 585 3.09 -14.37 -7.33
CA LEU A 585 1.91 -14.77 -6.53
C LEU A 585 1.26 -13.58 -5.82
N ARG A 586 2.05 -12.66 -5.25
CA ARG A 586 1.48 -11.45 -4.64
C ARG A 586 0.82 -10.54 -5.68
N SER A 587 1.41 -10.42 -6.87
CA SER A 587 0.85 -9.67 -8.01
C SER A 587 -0.50 -10.25 -8.44
N LEU A 588 -0.60 -11.59 -8.52
CA LEU A 588 -1.84 -12.31 -8.82
C LEU A 588 -2.94 -12.05 -7.78
N GLU A 589 -2.62 -12.23 -6.49
CA GLU A 589 -3.57 -12.03 -5.38
C GLU A 589 -4.01 -10.56 -5.29
N ASN A 590 -3.08 -9.62 -5.43
CA ASN A 590 -3.37 -8.19 -5.43
C ASN A 590 -4.26 -7.79 -6.62
N ALA A 591 -3.98 -8.30 -7.83
CA ALA A 591 -4.80 -8.02 -9.00
C ALA A 591 -6.24 -8.55 -8.86
N ALA A 592 -6.41 -9.76 -8.32
CA ALA A 592 -7.73 -10.33 -8.02
C ALA A 592 -8.47 -9.49 -6.96
N SER A 593 -7.78 -9.15 -5.86
CA SER A 593 -8.33 -8.31 -4.78
C SER A 593 -8.78 -6.94 -5.28
N ASP A 594 -7.95 -6.27 -6.08
CA ASP A 594 -8.26 -4.94 -6.62
C ASP A 594 -9.47 -5.00 -7.56
N TYR A 595 -9.57 -6.03 -8.41
CA TYR A 595 -10.73 -6.21 -9.28
C TYR A 595 -12.03 -6.32 -8.45
N ALA A 596 -12.03 -7.20 -7.45
CA ALA A 596 -13.21 -7.43 -6.61
C ALA A 596 -13.60 -6.20 -5.77
N ALA A 597 -12.62 -5.49 -5.24
CA ALA A 597 -12.85 -4.27 -4.49
C ALA A 597 -13.42 -3.13 -5.37
N LEU A 598 -12.84 -2.90 -6.55
CA LEU A 598 -13.33 -1.88 -7.48
C LEU A 598 -14.71 -2.23 -8.05
N LEU A 599 -14.98 -3.52 -8.25
CA LEU A 599 -16.32 -4.01 -8.58
C LEU A 599 -17.31 -3.65 -7.47
N ASN A 600 -16.97 -3.90 -6.20
CA ASN A 600 -17.81 -3.49 -5.09
C ASN A 600 -18.05 -1.98 -5.11
N ASP A 601 -16.99 -1.16 -5.27
CA ASP A 601 -17.11 0.29 -5.30
C ASP A 601 -18.10 0.79 -6.36
N LEU A 602 -18.15 0.14 -7.53
CA LEU A 602 -19.13 0.44 -8.59
C LEU A 602 -20.56 0.08 -8.18
N PHE A 603 -20.78 -1.07 -7.55
CA PHE A 603 -22.10 -1.49 -7.07
C PHE A 603 -22.57 -0.69 -5.85
N SER A 604 -21.66 -0.41 -4.93
CA SER A 604 -21.94 0.16 -3.62
C SER A 604 -21.97 1.68 -3.60
N TYR A 605 -21.52 2.37 -4.66
CA TYR A 605 -21.41 3.83 -4.70
C TYR A 605 -22.66 4.57 -4.18
N GLN A 606 -23.86 4.22 -4.65
CA GLN A 606 -25.09 4.85 -4.13
C GLN A 606 -25.27 4.59 -2.62
N LYS A 607 -25.15 3.33 -2.18
CA LYS A 607 -25.30 2.94 -0.77
C LYS A 607 -24.33 3.75 0.10
N GLU A 608 -23.06 3.76 -0.27
CA GLU A 608 -21.98 4.35 0.49
C GLU A 608 -22.09 5.88 0.56
N ILE A 609 -22.29 6.56 -0.57
CA ILE A 609 -22.27 8.02 -0.59
C ILE A 609 -23.57 8.64 -0.09
N GLU A 610 -24.71 8.06 -0.47
CA GLU A 610 -26.03 8.64 -0.17
C GLU A 610 -26.58 8.23 1.19
N TYR A 611 -26.38 6.97 1.59
CA TYR A 611 -27.02 6.42 2.79
C TYR A 611 -26.06 6.26 3.97
N GLU A 612 -24.78 5.98 3.71
CA GLU A 612 -23.76 5.79 4.75
C GLU A 612 -22.95 7.07 5.01
N GLY A 613 -22.83 7.94 4.01
CA GLY A 613 -22.04 9.17 4.08
C GLY A 613 -20.54 8.89 4.08
N GLU A 614 -20.15 7.81 3.40
CA GLU A 614 -18.81 7.25 3.40
C GLU A 614 -17.83 8.08 2.56
N VAL A 615 -16.56 8.08 2.98
CA VAL A 615 -15.46 8.77 2.25
C VAL A 615 -14.56 7.80 1.49
N HIS A 616 -14.79 6.49 1.64
CA HIS A 616 -14.03 5.40 1.05
C HIS A 616 -14.83 4.73 -0.07
N ASN A 617 -14.69 5.23 -1.29
CA ASN A 617 -15.19 4.59 -2.49
C ASN A 617 -14.33 5.01 -3.69
N GLY A 618 -13.90 4.08 -4.54
CA GLY A 618 -13.00 4.35 -5.65
C GLY A 618 -13.53 5.40 -6.63
N VAL A 619 -14.84 5.43 -6.86
CA VAL A 619 -15.47 6.45 -7.73
C VAL A 619 -15.38 7.83 -7.07
N LEU A 620 -15.69 7.94 -5.78
CA LEU A 620 -15.56 9.21 -5.05
C LEU A 620 -14.11 9.70 -5.03
N VAL A 621 -13.16 8.79 -4.80
CA VAL A 621 -11.72 9.09 -4.79
C VAL A 621 -11.27 9.62 -6.15
N VAL A 622 -11.68 8.99 -7.26
CA VAL A 622 -11.37 9.44 -8.62
C VAL A 622 -12.03 10.79 -8.95
N GLN A 623 -13.30 10.99 -8.59
CA GLN A 623 -13.96 12.31 -8.74
C GLN A 623 -13.20 13.38 -7.98
N ASN A 624 -12.80 13.09 -6.74
CA ASN A 624 -12.08 14.02 -5.89
C ASN A 624 -10.63 14.23 -6.34
N PHE A 625 -9.96 13.25 -6.93
CA PHE A 625 -8.57 13.41 -7.34
C PHE A 625 -8.46 14.15 -8.68
N PHE A 626 -9.20 13.71 -9.70
CA PHE A 626 -9.16 14.33 -11.03
C PHE A 626 -10.09 15.54 -11.17
N GLY A 627 -11.02 15.75 -10.24
CA GLY A 627 -12.00 16.84 -10.34
C GLY A 627 -13.06 16.62 -11.42
N VAL A 628 -13.39 15.36 -11.69
CA VAL A 628 -14.30 14.93 -12.77
C VAL A 628 -15.70 14.62 -12.25
N ASP A 629 -16.66 14.53 -13.18
CA ASP A 629 -18.02 14.12 -12.84
C ASP A 629 -18.16 12.62 -12.55
N TYR A 630 -19.33 12.23 -12.06
CA TYR A 630 -19.62 10.86 -11.64
C TYR A 630 -19.51 9.83 -12.79
N PRO A 631 -20.13 10.04 -13.98
CA PRO A 631 -19.94 9.12 -15.11
C PRO A 631 -18.48 8.96 -15.54
N THR A 632 -17.70 10.05 -15.57
CA THR A 632 -16.28 10.01 -15.94
C THR A 632 -15.47 9.21 -14.93
N ALA A 633 -15.72 9.41 -13.63
CA ALA A 633 -15.05 8.64 -12.59
C ALA A 633 -15.39 7.14 -12.64
N VAL A 634 -16.64 6.80 -12.94
CA VAL A 634 -17.07 5.41 -13.17
C VAL A 634 -16.30 4.77 -14.32
N ALA A 635 -16.11 5.50 -15.44
CA ALA A 635 -15.33 5.01 -16.57
C ALA A 635 -13.87 4.73 -16.18
N ILE A 636 -13.20 5.65 -15.47
CA ILE A 636 -11.82 5.47 -15.01
C ILE A 636 -11.69 4.28 -14.04
N VAL A 637 -12.62 4.15 -13.07
CA VAL A 637 -12.64 3.01 -12.13
C VAL A 637 -12.86 1.70 -12.86
N HIS A 638 -13.76 1.69 -13.85
CA HIS A 638 -14.02 0.52 -14.68
C HIS A 638 -12.80 0.11 -15.53
N ASP A 639 -12.12 1.08 -16.14
CA ASP A 639 -10.90 0.82 -16.92
C ASP A 639 -9.76 0.31 -16.02
N LEU A 640 -9.65 0.84 -14.80
CA LEU A 640 -8.71 0.35 -13.80
C LEU A 640 -9.04 -1.09 -13.44
N MET A 641 -10.29 -1.38 -13.06
CA MET A 641 -10.78 -2.72 -12.74
C MET A 641 -10.44 -3.72 -13.86
N ASN A 642 -10.72 -3.38 -15.12
CA ASN A 642 -10.39 -4.24 -16.26
C ASN A 642 -8.88 -4.38 -16.49
N SER A 643 -8.08 -3.36 -16.20
CA SER A 643 -6.60 -3.48 -16.26
C SER A 643 -6.06 -4.43 -15.19
N ARG A 644 -6.66 -4.46 -14.00
CA ARG A 644 -6.30 -5.43 -12.94
C ARG A 644 -6.63 -6.86 -13.37
N LEU A 645 -7.78 -7.08 -14.01
CA LEU A 645 -8.13 -8.38 -14.59
C LEU A 645 -7.13 -8.84 -15.65
N ARG A 646 -6.71 -7.92 -16.55
CA ARG A 646 -5.68 -8.23 -17.56
C ARG A 646 -4.34 -8.58 -16.92
N GLN A 647 -3.95 -7.91 -15.83
CA GLN A 647 -2.76 -8.26 -15.09
C GLN A 647 -2.87 -9.64 -14.42
N PHE A 648 -4.02 -9.96 -13.81
CA PHE A 648 -4.25 -11.30 -13.24
C PHE A 648 -4.03 -12.40 -14.28
N LEU A 649 -4.62 -12.24 -15.47
CA LEU A 649 -4.45 -13.17 -16.59
C LEU A 649 -2.99 -13.26 -17.06
N HIS A 650 -2.33 -12.10 -17.22
CA HIS A 650 -0.93 -12.06 -17.64
C HIS A 650 0.00 -12.78 -16.64
N VAL A 651 -0.15 -12.52 -15.34
CA VAL A 651 0.65 -13.18 -14.30
C VAL A 651 0.41 -14.69 -14.32
N ALA A 652 -0.85 -15.13 -14.42
CA ALA A 652 -1.20 -16.54 -14.46
C ALA A 652 -0.60 -17.25 -15.69
N GLU A 653 -0.63 -16.62 -16.86
CA GLU A 653 -0.21 -17.21 -18.13
C GLU A 653 1.29 -17.11 -18.42
N GLN A 654 1.93 -16.02 -17.99
CA GLN A 654 3.31 -15.68 -18.39
C GLN A 654 4.30 -15.74 -17.22
N GLU A 655 3.94 -15.20 -16.04
CA GLU A 655 4.90 -15.08 -14.92
C GLU A 655 4.96 -16.35 -14.05
N LEU A 656 3.81 -17.00 -13.78
CA LEU A 656 3.78 -18.22 -12.97
C LEU A 656 4.60 -19.38 -13.58
N PRO A 657 4.54 -19.67 -14.89
CA PRO A 657 5.38 -20.71 -15.48
C PRO A 657 6.88 -20.47 -15.25
N VAL A 658 7.32 -19.22 -15.37
CA VAL A 658 8.70 -18.82 -15.14
C VAL A 658 9.08 -18.99 -13.66
N LEU A 659 8.20 -18.58 -12.75
CA LEU A 659 8.39 -18.83 -11.31
C LEU A 659 8.54 -20.33 -10.99
N TYR A 660 7.74 -21.18 -11.64
CA TYR A 660 7.80 -22.63 -11.42
C TYR A 660 9.14 -23.21 -11.84
N ASP A 661 9.74 -22.68 -12.90
CA ASP A 661 11.05 -23.10 -13.39
C ASP A 661 12.18 -22.53 -12.51
N ASP A 662 12.09 -21.25 -12.12
CA ASP A 662 13.07 -20.58 -11.25
C ASP A 662 13.20 -21.27 -9.87
N PHE A 663 12.10 -21.78 -9.32
CA PHE A 663 12.08 -22.53 -8.05
C PHE A 663 12.18 -24.05 -8.23
N GLY A 664 12.26 -24.56 -9.46
CA GLY A 664 12.35 -25.99 -9.74
C GLY A 664 11.16 -26.80 -9.19
N LEU A 665 9.95 -26.22 -9.22
CA LEU A 665 8.76 -26.86 -8.65
C LEU A 665 8.38 -28.14 -9.39
N ASP A 666 8.04 -29.19 -8.64
CA ASP A 666 7.58 -30.46 -9.19
C ASP A 666 6.13 -30.40 -9.71
N ALA A 667 5.70 -31.48 -10.37
CA ALA A 667 4.36 -31.55 -10.97
C ALA A 667 3.22 -31.44 -9.95
N GLU A 668 3.45 -31.87 -8.71
CA GLU A 668 2.43 -31.79 -7.65
C GLU A 668 2.26 -30.35 -7.17
N ALA A 669 3.37 -29.64 -6.88
CA ALA A 669 3.34 -28.24 -6.50
C ALA A 669 2.76 -27.34 -7.60
N ARG A 670 3.13 -27.58 -8.87
CA ARG A 670 2.54 -26.88 -10.03
C ARG A 670 1.03 -27.14 -10.14
N GLY A 671 0.58 -28.37 -9.90
CA GLY A 671 -0.84 -28.71 -9.90
C GLY A 671 -1.64 -27.98 -8.81
N ILE A 672 -1.07 -27.83 -7.61
CA ILE A 672 -1.70 -27.08 -6.52
C ILE A 672 -1.82 -25.60 -6.86
N LEU A 673 -0.77 -24.99 -7.43
CA LEU A 673 -0.81 -23.58 -7.82
C LEU A 673 -1.77 -23.33 -8.98
N ALA A 674 -1.85 -24.24 -9.95
CA ALA A 674 -2.86 -24.16 -11.01
C ALA A 674 -4.29 -24.25 -10.46
N GLY A 675 -4.54 -25.17 -9.51
CA GLY A 675 -5.83 -25.23 -8.81
C GLY A 675 -6.14 -23.95 -8.02
N TYR A 676 -5.12 -23.33 -7.41
CA TYR A 676 -5.31 -22.05 -6.72
C TYR A 676 -5.69 -20.90 -7.67
N VAL A 677 -5.13 -20.87 -8.88
CA VAL A 677 -5.57 -19.90 -9.91
C VAL A 677 -7.04 -20.10 -10.24
N GLU A 678 -7.48 -21.34 -10.45
CA GLU A 678 -8.90 -21.69 -10.70
C GLU A 678 -9.81 -21.29 -9.51
N GLU A 679 -9.35 -21.49 -8.27
CA GLU A 679 -10.06 -21.01 -7.08
C GLU A 679 -10.20 -19.48 -7.05
N LEU A 680 -9.18 -18.74 -7.47
CA LEU A 680 -9.25 -17.27 -7.58
C LEU A 680 -10.19 -16.84 -8.72
N GLU A 681 -10.25 -17.57 -9.84
CA GLU A 681 -11.23 -17.34 -10.91
C GLU A 681 -12.67 -17.52 -10.41
N HIS A 682 -12.93 -18.61 -9.66
CA HIS A 682 -14.21 -18.83 -9.00
C HIS A 682 -14.53 -17.72 -7.98
N TRP A 683 -13.53 -17.30 -7.20
CA TRP A 683 -13.66 -16.22 -6.22
C TRP A 683 -14.09 -14.90 -6.89
N ILE A 684 -13.42 -14.49 -7.98
CA ILE A 684 -13.78 -13.29 -8.74
C ILE A 684 -15.21 -13.40 -9.31
N ALA A 685 -15.54 -14.53 -9.94
CA ALA A 685 -16.86 -14.75 -10.53
C ALA A 685 -17.98 -14.79 -9.48
N GLY A 686 -17.73 -15.45 -8.34
CA GLY A 686 -18.67 -15.56 -7.23
C GLY A 686 -19.01 -14.20 -6.61
N ILE A 687 -18.02 -13.31 -6.48
CA ILE A 687 -18.22 -11.94 -6.02
C ILE A 687 -19.14 -11.16 -6.99
N LEU A 688 -18.91 -11.26 -8.30
CA LEU A 688 -19.77 -10.60 -9.29
C LEU A 688 -21.22 -11.13 -9.23
N ILE A 689 -21.40 -12.45 -9.11
CA ILE A 689 -22.74 -13.07 -8.96
C ILE A 689 -23.44 -12.52 -7.72
N TRP A 690 -22.74 -12.49 -6.58
CA TRP A 690 -23.30 -11.97 -5.34
C TRP A 690 -23.75 -10.51 -5.45
N HIS A 691 -22.92 -9.63 -6.03
CA HIS A 691 -23.27 -8.22 -6.21
C HIS A 691 -24.50 -8.01 -7.13
N ARG A 692 -24.64 -8.84 -8.17
CA ARG A 692 -25.79 -8.79 -9.09
C ARG A 692 -27.08 -9.25 -8.42
N ASP A 693 -27.01 -10.32 -7.63
CA ASP A 693 -28.19 -11.06 -7.21
C ASP A 693 -28.66 -10.73 -5.79
N CYS A 694 -27.77 -10.23 -4.92
CA CYS A 694 -28.18 -9.78 -3.59
C CYS A 694 -29.05 -8.51 -3.65
N ARG A 695 -29.66 -8.19 -2.51
CA ARG A 695 -30.51 -6.99 -2.34
C ARG A 695 -29.77 -5.83 -1.67
N ARG A 696 -28.52 -6.05 -1.19
CA ARG A 696 -27.71 -5.05 -0.45
C ARG A 696 -27.55 -3.72 -1.20
N TYR A 697 -27.49 -3.76 -2.54
CA TYR A 697 -27.15 -2.59 -3.38
C TYR A 697 -28.33 -2.05 -4.20
N ARG A 698 -29.51 -2.67 -4.11
CA ARG A 698 -30.66 -2.28 -4.93
C ARG A 698 -31.30 -1.03 -4.35
N GLU A 699 -31.53 -0.03 -5.20
CA GLU A 699 -32.11 1.26 -4.77
C GLU A 699 -33.44 1.09 -4.01
N GLU A 700 -34.29 0.14 -4.44
CA GLU A 700 -35.57 -0.14 -3.80
C GLU A 700 -35.45 -0.67 -2.37
N ASP A 701 -34.37 -1.40 -2.06
CA ASP A 701 -34.05 -1.90 -0.74
C ASP A 701 -33.37 -0.80 0.11
N LEU A 702 -32.44 -0.03 -0.47
CA LEU A 702 -31.81 1.12 0.21
C LEU A 702 -32.86 2.11 0.74
N ARG A 703 -33.86 2.45 -0.09
CA ARG A 703 -34.97 3.36 0.28
C ARG A 703 -35.86 2.83 1.42
N ARG A 704 -35.92 1.50 1.62
CA ARG A 704 -36.72 0.87 2.68
C ARG A 704 -35.97 0.79 4.01
N GLY A 705 -34.70 1.18 4.05
CA GLY A 705 -33.85 1.10 5.25
C GLY A 705 -33.25 -0.29 5.48
N SER A 706 -33.50 -1.27 4.60
CA SER A 706 -32.83 -2.58 4.65
C SER A 706 -31.33 -2.49 4.27
N GLY A 707 -30.89 -1.34 3.71
CA GLY A 707 -29.50 -1.07 3.31
C GLY A 707 -28.61 -0.33 4.32
N THR A 708 -29.14 0.49 5.24
CA THR A 708 -28.30 1.32 6.15
C THR A 708 -29.06 1.72 7.44
N PRO A 709 -28.42 1.79 8.63
CA PRO A 709 -29.09 2.24 9.85
C PRO A 709 -29.51 3.72 9.78
N TRP A 710 -30.74 3.94 9.34
CA TRP A 710 -31.42 5.23 9.36
C TRP A 710 -31.99 5.51 10.75
N HIS A 711 -31.21 6.19 11.59
CA HIS A 711 -31.78 6.88 12.77
C HIS A 711 -31.21 8.28 12.88
N HIS A 712 -32.00 9.26 12.45
CA HIS A 712 -31.84 10.65 12.86
C HIS A 712 -31.78 10.73 14.39
N SER A 713 -30.61 11.05 14.96
CA SER A 713 -30.52 11.45 16.36
C SER A 713 -30.31 12.95 16.47
N GLY A 714 -31.38 13.72 16.25
CA GLY A 714 -31.54 15.11 16.70
C GLY A 714 -30.52 16.15 16.20
N PRO A 715 -30.75 17.45 16.48
CA PRO A 715 -29.88 18.52 16.02
C PRO A 715 -28.49 18.44 16.69
N THR A 716 -27.42 18.51 15.89
CA THR A 716 -26.01 18.47 16.29
C THR A 716 -25.34 19.85 16.28
N GLY A 717 -26.06 20.90 16.73
CA GLY A 717 -25.54 22.26 16.83
C GLY A 717 -24.81 22.57 18.16
N LEU A 718 -24.04 23.66 18.21
CA LEU A 718 -23.48 24.19 19.46
C LEU A 718 -24.60 24.46 20.48
N GLY A 719 -24.63 23.68 21.58
CA GLY A 719 -25.61 23.82 22.67
C GLY A 719 -26.28 22.52 23.15
N VAL A 720 -26.08 21.37 22.48
CA VAL A 720 -26.76 20.10 22.86
C VAL A 720 -26.14 19.37 24.07
N SER A 721 -25.01 19.84 24.61
CA SER A 721 -24.38 19.24 25.80
C SER A 721 -25.31 19.21 27.02
N ALA A 722 -26.27 20.15 27.11
CA ALA A 722 -27.26 20.20 28.18
C ALA A 722 -28.30 19.07 28.11
N ALA A 723 -28.61 18.54 26.91
CA ALA A 723 -29.59 17.46 26.75
C ALA A 723 -29.06 16.10 27.22
N ARG A 724 -27.73 15.89 27.19
CA ARG A 724 -27.09 14.66 27.68
C ARG A 724 -26.99 14.59 29.21
N VAL A 725 -26.96 15.74 29.89
CA VAL A 725 -26.92 15.80 31.37
C VAL A 725 -28.28 15.43 31.98
N THR A 726 -29.39 15.79 31.35
CA THR A 726 -30.73 15.46 31.85
C THR A 726 -31.02 13.96 31.83
N ALA A 727 -30.44 13.21 30.90
CA ALA A 727 -30.56 11.75 30.82
C ALA A 727 -29.81 11.02 31.96
N LEU A 728 -28.74 11.62 32.49
CA LEU A 728 -27.99 11.07 33.63
C LEU A 728 -28.73 11.24 34.98
N PHE A 729 -29.74 12.12 35.06
CA PHE A 729 -30.50 12.39 36.28
C PHE A 729 -31.91 11.76 36.32
N ALA A 730 -32.33 11.07 35.25
CA ALA A 730 -33.59 10.33 35.25
C ALA A 730 -33.40 8.96 35.92
N GLN A 731 -33.47 8.91 37.25
CA GLN A 731 -33.59 7.64 37.97
C GLN A 731 -34.95 6.97 37.69
N PRO A 732 -35.03 5.63 37.57
CA PRO A 732 -36.31 4.94 37.52
C PRO A 732 -36.98 5.05 38.90
N SER A 733 -38.13 5.69 38.97
CA SER A 733 -38.99 5.64 40.14
C SER A 733 -39.49 4.21 40.33
N ALA A 734 -38.96 3.52 41.32
CA ALA A 734 -39.55 2.32 41.88
C ALA A 734 -40.88 2.69 42.56
N THR A 735 -41.97 2.09 42.12
CA THR A 735 -43.20 1.99 42.91
C THR A 735 -43.76 0.57 42.81
N SER A 736 -43.59 -0.16 43.90
CA SER A 736 -44.43 -1.26 44.34
C SER A 736 -45.83 -0.76 44.70
N VAL A 737 -46.88 -1.39 44.16
CA VAL A 737 -47.94 -2.12 44.89
C VAL A 737 -48.44 -3.23 43.98
#